data_AF-H2QKH7-F1
#
_entry.id   AF-H2QKH7-F1
#
_cell.length_a   1.000
_cell.length_b   1.000
_cell.length_c   1.000
_cell.angle_alpha   90.00
_cell.angle_beta   90.00
_cell.angle_gamma   90.00
#
_symmetry.space_group_name_H-M   'P 1'
#
loop_
_entity.id
_entity.type
_entity.pdbx_description
1 polymer ?
#
loop_
_entity_poly.entity_id
_entity_poly.type
_entity_poly.pdbx_seq_one_letter_code
_entity_poly.pdbx_strand_id
1 'polypeptide(L)'
;MANENHGSPREEASLLSHSPGTSNQSQPCSPKPIRLVQDLPEELVHAGWEKCWSRRENRPYYFNRFTNQSLWEMPVLGQHDVISDPLGLNATPLPQDSSLVETPPAENKPRKRQLSEEQPSGNGVKKPKIEIPVTPTGQSVPSSPSIPGTPTLKMWGTSPEDKQQAALLRPTEVYWDLDIQTNAVIKHRGPSEVLPPHPEVELLRSQLILKLRQHYRELCQQREGIEPPRESFNRWMLERKVVDKGSDPLLPSNCEPVVSPSMFREIMNDIPIRLSRIKFREEAKRLLFKYAEAARRLIESRSASPDSRKVVKWNVEDTFSWLRKDHSASKEDYMDRLEHLRRQCGPHVSAAAKDSVEGICSKIYHISLEYVKRIREKHLAILKENNISEEVEAPEVEPRLVYCYPVRLAVSAPPMPSVEMHMENNVVCIRYKGEMVKVSRNYFSKLWLLYRYSCIDDSAFERFLPRVWCLLRRYQMMFGVGLYEGTGLQGSLPVHVFEALHRLFGVSFECFASPLNCYFRQYCSAFPDTDGYFGSRGPCLDFAPLSGSFEANPPFCEELMDAMVSHFERLLESSPEPLSFIVFIPEWREPPTPALTRMEQSRFKRHQLILPAFEHEYRSGSQHICKKEEMHYKAVHNTAVLFLQNDPGFAKWAPTPERLQELSAAYRQSGRSHSSGSSSSSSSEAKDRDSGREQGPSREPHPT
;
A
#
# COMPACT_ATOMS: atom_id res chain seq x y z
N MET A 1 -11.28 6.31 71.09
CA MET A 1 -11.69 7.18 72.23
C MET A 1 -10.66 8.29 72.32
N ALA A 2 -11.07 9.56 72.49
CA ALA A 2 -10.24 10.78 72.48
C ALA A 2 -9.46 11.05 71.15
N ASN A 3 -9.42 12.24 70.54
CA ASN A 3 -9.09 13.63 70.98
C ASN A 3 -7.56 13.87 71.10
N GLU A 4 -6.97 15.00 70.66
CA GLU A 4 -7.50 16.38 70.47
C GLU A 4 -7.11 17.13 69.16
N ASN A 5 -7.73 18.32 69.01
CA ASN A 5 -7.62 19.44 68.04
C ASN A 5 -6.18 19.98 67.75
N HIS A 6 -5.90 20.90 66.81
CA HIS A 6 -6.64 22.07 66.28
C HIS A 6 -6.27 22.48 64.83
N GLY A 7 -7.17 23.20 64.13
CA GLY A 7 -6.79 24.16 63.06
C GLY A 7 -7.66 24.15 61.78
N SER A 8 -8.26 25.31 61.44
CA SER A 8 -9.07 25.60 60.23
C SER A 8 -9.02 27.14 59.95
N PRO A 9 -9.61 27.74 58.88
CA PRO A 9 -10.41 27.18 57.77
C PRO A 9 -10.12 27.76 56.34
N ARG A 10 -10.74 27.14 55.30
CA ARG A 10 -11.12 27.71 53.97
C ARG A 10 -9.96 28.18 53.04
N GLU A 11 -10.15 28.45 51.73
CA GLU A 11 -11.36 28.56 50.89
C GLU A 11 -11.16 27.97 49.46
N GLU A 12 -12.14 28.07 48.57
CA GLU A 12 -12.11 27.54 47.18
C GLU A 12 -11.47 28.52 46.17
N ALA A 13 -10.89 28.01 45.06
CA ALA A 13 -11.02 28.61 43.71
C ALA A 13 -10.32 27.77 42.61
N SER A 14 -10.86 27.80 41.39
CA SER A 14 -10.23 27.30 40.16
C SER A 14 -9.44 28.42 39.45
N LEU A 15 -8.37 28.09 38.72
CA LEU A 15 -7.70 29.04 37.81
C LEU A 15 -7.39 28.47 36.43
N LEU A 16 -7.90 29.17 35.41
CA LEU A 16 -7.40 29.16 34.04
C LEU A 16 -6.12 30.01 33.95
N SER A 17 -5.32 29.84 32.91
CA SER A 17 -4.32 30.83 32.51
C SER A 17 -4.41 31.14 31.02
N HIS A 18 -4.37 32.43 30.69
CA HIS A 18 -4.50 32.96 29.33
C HIS A 18 -3.14 33.40 28.76
N SER A 19 -3.04 33.43 27.43
CA SER A 19 -1.90 34.01 26.71
C SER A 19 -1.89 35.54 26.78
N PRO A 20 -0.71 36.19 26.90
CA PRO A 20 -0.49 37.56 26.44
C PRO A 20 -0.05 37.56 24.96
N GLY A 21 -0.07 38.73 24.30
CA GLY A 21 0.35 38.85 22.91
C GLY A 21 0.81 40.24 22.47
N THR A 22 1.26 40.31 21.22
CA THR A 22 1.64 41.51 20.44
C THR A 22 2.89 42.30 20.86
N SER A 23 3.81 42.49 19.92
CA SER A 23 4.28 43.82 19.47
C SER A 23 5.20 43.67 18.24
N ASN A 24 5.13 44.63 17.32
CA ASN A 24 6.06 44.73 16.19
C ASN A 24 7.18 45.71 16.53
N GLN A 25 8.44 45.36 16.24
CA GLN A 25 9.51 46.32 15.99
C GLN A 25 10.57 45.71 15.07
N SER A 26 11.35 46.57 14.41
CA SER A 26 12.10 46.25 13.18
C SER A 26 13.59 46.59 13.27
N GLN A 27 14.39 45.89 12.45
CA GLN A 27 15.84 46.04 12.16
C GLN A 27 16.76 45.00 12.84
N PRO A 28 17.95 44.69 12.26
CA PRO A 28 18.34 44.76 10.85
C PRO A 28 18.73 43.37 10.28
N CYS A 29 18.97 43.30 8.96
CA CYS A 29 19.34 42.05 8.30
C CYS A 29 20.86 41.83 8.29
N SER A 30 21.32 40.71 8.86
CA SER A 30 22.71 40.22 8.74
C SER A 30 22.82 39.17 7.61
N PRO A 31 23.97 39.07 6.92
CA PRO A 31 24.06 38.36 5.65
C PRO A 31 23.88 36.83 5.77
N LYS A 32 23.22 36.24 4.77
CA LYS A 32 23.09 34.78 4.62
C LYS A 32 24.47 34.16 4.37
N PRO A 33 24.89 33.12 5.11
CA PRO A 33 26.05 32.32 4.73
C PRO A 33 25.81 31.67 3.36
N ILE A 34 26.79 31.77 2.46
CA ILE A 34 26.75 31.09 1.17
C ILE A 34 26.77 29.58 1.40
N ARG A 35 25.76 28.86 0.88
CA ARG A 35 25.71 27.40 0.94
C ARG A 35 26.71 26.79 -0.05
N LEU A 36 27.94 26.51 0.41
CA LEU A 36 28.67 25.35 -0.12
C LEU A 36 28.05 24.08 0.47
N VAL A 37 26.95 23.63 -0.13
CA VAL A 37 26.47 22.27 0.04
C VAL A 37 27.08 21.44 -1.07
N GLN A 38 27.91 20.46 -0.74
CA GLN A 38 28.13 19.34 -1.63
C GLN A 38 26.81 18.58 -1.73
N ASP A 39 26.21 18.60 -2.93
CA ASP A 39 24.96 17.91 -3.21
C ASP A 39 25.08 16.40 -2.99
N LEU A 40 23.93 15.76 -2.79
CA LEU A 40 23.84 14.32 -2.64
C LEU A 40 23.65 13.69 -4.04
N PRO A 41 24.36 12.60 -4.39
CA PRO A 41 24.10 11.84 -5.62
C PRO A 41 22.61 11.56 -5.83
N GLU A 42 22.10 11.75 -7.04
CA GLU A 42 20.67 11.67 -7.34
C GLU A 42 20.10 10.30 -7.00
N GLU A 43 20.88 9.22 -7.15
CA GLU A 43 20.49 7.85 -6.83
C GLU A 43 20.15 7.71 -5.34
N LEU A 44 20.87 8.41 -4.47
CA LEU A 44 20.60 8.44 -3.03
C LEU A 44 19.34 9.27 -2.73
N VAL A 45 19.14 10.40 -3.41
CA VAL A 45 17.93 11.23 -3.27
C VAL A 45 16.68 10.46 -3.71
N HIS A 46 16.75 9.72 -4.81
CA HIS A 46 15.70 8.82 -5.28
C HIS A 46 15.49 7.61 -4.36
N ALA A 47 16.56 7.08 -3.75
CA ALA A 47 16.48 6.08 -2.69
C ALA A 47 16.00 6.65 -1.32
N GLY A 48 15.60 7.93 -1.26
CA GLY A 48 14.97 8.56 -0.11
C GLY A 48 15.92 9.26 0.85
N TRP A 49 17.21 9.37 0.54
CA TRP A 49 18.20 10.04 1.39
C TRP A 49 18.20 11.57 1.19
N GLU A 50 18.30 12.30 2.29
CA GLU A 50 18.49 13.75 2.34
C GLU A 50 19.62 14.12 3.31
N LYS A 51 20.24 15.30 3.12
CA LYS A 51 21.41 15.76 3.88
C LYS A 51 21.00 16.82 4.90
N CYS A 52 20.93 16.39 6.16
CA CYS A 52 20.50 17.18 7.32
C CYS A 52 21.71 17.73 8.11
N TRP A 53 21.46 18.59 9.11
CA TRP A 53 22.49 19.11 10.01
C TRP A 53 22.13 18.87 11.48
N SER A 54 23.03 18.25 12.24
CA SER A 54 22.83 18.09 13.69
C SER A 54 23.31 19.32 14.44
N ARG A 55 22.37 20.05 15.08
CA ARG A 55 22.73 21.15 16.00
C ARG A 55 23.44 20.67 17.26
N ARG A 56 23.27 19.40 17.65
CA ARG A 56 23.88 18.81 18.86
C ARG A 56 25.32 18.37 18.61
N GLU A 57 25.56 17.70 17.49
CA GLU A 57 26.86 17.12 17.13
C GLU A 57 27.68 18.02 16.17
N ASN A 58 27.14 19.22 15.85
CA ASN A 58 27.69 20.25 14.96
C ASN A 58 28.28 19.73 13.63
N ARG A 59 27.63 18.74 13.02
CA ARG A 59 28.07 18.10 11.78
C ARG A 59 26.88 17.66 10.91
N PRO A 60 27.06 17.49 9.58
CA PRO A 60 26.00 16.99 8.73
C PRO A 60 25.71 15.50 9.01
N TYR A 61 24.51 15.07 8.67
CA TYR A 61 24.09 13.68 8.67
C TYR A 61 23.15 13.42 7.48
N TYR A 62 22.97 12.16 7.11
CA TYR A 62 22.14 11.73 6.00
C TYR A 62 20.95 10.97 6.57
N PHE A 63 19.74 11.44 6.32
CA PHE A 63 18.49 10.86 6.78
C PHE A 63 17.77 10.17 5.62
N ASN A 64 17.26 8.95 5.79
CA ASN A 64 16.42 8.29 4.81
C ASN A 64 14.95 8.40 5.19
N ARG A 65 14.14 9.08 4.37
CA ARG A 65 12.71 9.28 4.61
C ARG A 65 11.84 8.03 4.42
N PHE A 66 12.35 6.97 3.81
CA PHE A 66 11.61 5.71 3.61
C PHE A 66 11.93 4.67 4.73
N THR A 67 13.20 4.58 5.14
CA THR A 67 13.67 3.65 6.18
C THR A 67 13.83 4.27 7.57
N ASN A 68 13.65 5.59 7.70
CA ASN A 68 13.84 6.37 8.93
C ASN A 68 15.28 6.29 9.51
N GLN A 69 16.26 5.90 8.69
CA GLN A 69 17.65 5.70 9.12
C GLN A 69 18.45 7.03 9.05
N SER A 70 19.18 7.37 10.12
CA SER A 70 20.14 8.47 10.15
C SER A 70 21.59 7.96 10.13
N LEU A 71 22.44 8.50 9.25
CA LEU A 71 23.86 8.16 9.10
C LEU A 71 24.74 9.41 9.22
N TRP A 72 25.94 9.28 9.77
CA TRP A 72 26.92 10.38 9.80
C TRP A 72 27.83 10.44 8.57
N GLU A 73 27.78 9.40 7.73
CA GLU A 73 28.58 9.20 6.52
C GLU A 73 27.67 9.01 5.31
N MET A 74 28.17 9.33 4.12
CA MET A 74 27.38 9.27 2.89
C MET A 74 26.95 7.81 2.62
N PRO A 75 25.66 7.53 2.39
CA PRO A 75 25.20 6.16 2.16
C PRO A 75 25.80 5.57 0.89
N VAL A 76 26.14 4.28 0.94
CA VAL A 76 26.59 3.49 -0.20
C VAL A 76 25.51 2.45 -0.53
N LEU A 77 25.14 2.36 -1.81
CA LEU A 77 24.18 1.36 -2.31
C LEU A 77 24.87 -0.01 -2.46
N GLY A 78 24.15 -1.11 -2.21
CA GLY A 78 24.60 -2.44 -2.68
C GLY A 78 25.16 -3.48 -1.71
N GLN A 79 25.12 -3.30 -0.39
CA GLN A 79 25.46 -4.39 0.57
C GLN A 79 24.25 -4.78 1.42
N HIS A 80 23.67 -5.96 1.17
CA HIS A 80 22.52 -6.50 1.91
C HIS A 80 22.73 -7.97 2.26
N ASP A 81 22.04 -8.43 3.30
CA ASP A 81 22.17 -9.73 3.95
C ASP A 81 20.77 -10.16 4.45
N VAL A 82 20.37 -11.39 4.10
CA VAL A 82 19.05 -12.00 4.34
C VAL A 82 18.69 -12.04 5.82
N ILE A 83 19.68 -12.14 6.71
CA ILE A 83 19.51 -12.40 8.14
C ILE A 83 18.74 -11.28 8.87
N SER A 84 18.80 -10.04 8.38
CA SER A 84 18.28 -8.84 9.07
C SER A 84 16.92 -8.32 8.59
N ASP A 85 16.42 -8.75 7.42
CA ASP A 85 15.15 -8.28 6.85
C ASP A 85 14.56 -9.34 5.92
N PRO A 86 13.90 -10.40 6.45
CA PRO A 86 13.37 -11.51 5.66
C PRO A 86 12.17 -11.15 4.76
N LEU A 87 11.78 -9.87 4.70
CA LEU A 87 10.76 -9.32 3.79
C LEU A 87 11.31 -8.19 2.89
N GLY A 88 12.62 -7.89 2.96
CA GLY A 88 13.31 -6.87 2.17
C GLY A 88 12.83 -5.42 2.38
N LEU A 89 12.00 -5.14 3.39
CA LEU A 89 11.27 -3.87 3.52
C LEU A 89 12.17 -2.63 3.72
N ASN A 90 13.49 -2.81 3.86
CA ASN A 90 14.48 -1.76 4.07
C ASN A 90 15.71 -1.82 3.11
N ALA A 91 15.49 -2.17 1.83
CA ALA A 91 16.17 -1.65 0.61
C ALA A 91 17.17 -2.54 -0.22
N THR A 92 18.09 -1.86 -0.93
CA THR A 92 18.45 -2.01 -2.37
C THR A 92 19.60 -2.95 -2.80
N PRO A 93 19.40 -3.95 -3.69
CA PRO A 93 20.48 -4.69 -4.36
C PRO A 93 21.22 -3.90 -5.47
N LEU A 94 22.37 -4.42 -5.93
CA LEU A 94 23.17 -3.91 -7.07
C LEU A 94 23.21 -4.94 -8.23
N PRO A 95 23.58 -4.53 -9.46
CA PRO A 95 23.69 -5.44 -10.61
C PRO A 95 24.96 -6.29 -10.57
N GLN A 96 24.90 -7.45 -11.23
CA GLN A 96 26.09 -8.21 -11.63
C GLN A 96 26.58 -7.70 -13.00
N ASP A 97 27.88 -7.44 -13.11
CA ASP A 97 28.57 -7.27 -14.39
C ASP A 97 29.61 -8.39 -14.58
N SER A 98 30.11 -8.58 -15.80
CA SER A 98 30.44 -9.90 -16.32
C SER A 98 31.93 -10.15 -16.63
N SER A 99 32.22 -11.45 -16.80
CA SER A 99 33.41 -12.04 -17.43
C SER A 99 34.72 -12.14 -16.64
N LEU A 100 35.21 -13.38 -16.53
CA LEU A 100 36.51 -13.79 -17.04
C LEU A 100 36.35 -15.17 -17.72
N VAL A 101 37.33 -15.58 -18.55
CA VAL A 101 37.14 -16.61 -19.60
C VAL A 101 38.07 -17.80 -19.40
N GLU A 102 37.58 -19.01 -19.65
CA GLU A 102 38.43 -20.12 -20.10
C GLU A 102 37.70 -21.12 -21.03
N THR A 103 38.44 -21.66 -22.00
CA THR A 103 38.08 -22.67 -23.03
C THR A 103 39.37 -23.46 -23.34
N PRO A 104 39.41 -24.66 -23.97
CA PRO A 104 38.45 -25.29 -24.90
C PRO A 104 38.31 -26.82 -24.57
N PRO A 105 38.20 -27.82 -25.50
CA PRO A 105 37.75 -27.88 -26.90
C PRO A 105 36.57 -28.89 -27.10
N ALA A 106 36.25 -29.23 -28.36
CA ALA A 106 35.09 -30.06 -28.75
C ALA A 106 35.47 -31.40 -29.40
N GLU A 107 34.55 -32.38 -29.45
CA GLU A 107 34.48 -33.35 -30.55
C GLU A 107 33.14 -34.15 -30.69
N ASN A 108 32.93 -34.70 -31.91
CA ASN A 108 32.12 -35.86 -32.32
C ASN A 108 30.57 -35.96 -32.18
N LYS A 109 29.93 -35.80 -33.36
CA LYS A 109 28.72 -36.52 -33.88
C LYS A 109 29.02 -38.06 -34.02
N PRO A 110 28.05 -39.02 -34.24
CA PRO A 110 27.11 -38.97 -35.40
C PRO A 110 25.82 -39.87 -35.47
N ARG A 111 24.96 -39.57 -36.49
CA ARG A 111 23.96 -40.46 -37.18
C ARG A 111 22.73 -40.89 -36.34
N LYS A 112 21.53 -41.23 -36.86
CA LYS A 112 20.82 -41.27 -38.19
C LYS A 112 19.28 -41.31 -37.85
N ARG A 113 18.21 -41.42 -38.68
CA ARG A 113 17.77 -41.62 -40.11
C ARG A 113 16.24 -41.28 -40.13
N GLN A 114 15.43 -41.12 -41.20
CA GLN A 114 15.51 -40.68 -42.61
C GLN A 114 14.07 -40.57 -43.19
N LEU A 115 13.82 -39.69 -44.18
CA LEU A 115 12.68 -39.72 -45.17
C LEU A 115 11.24 -39.45 -44.67
N SER A 116 10.30 -38.91 -45.46
CA SER A 116 10.35 -38.28 -46.82
C SER A 116 9.14 -37.38 -47.12
N GLU A 117 9.23 -36.58 -48.19
CA GLU A 117 8.15 -35.84 -48.89
C GLU A 117 7.12 -36.82 -49.54
N GLU A 118 5.94 -36.46 -50.11
CA GLU A 118 5.60 -35.35 -51.03
C GLU A 118 4.11 -34.87 -50.97
N GLN A 119 3.82 -33.78 -51.70
CA GLN A 119 2.49 -33.26 -52.13
C GLN A 119 2.36 -33.48 -53.67
N PRO A 120 1.19 -33.39 -54.37
CA PRO A 120 0.39 -32.14 -54.46
C PRO A 120 -1.13 -32.25 -54.86
N SER A 121 -1.82 -31.09 -54.96
CA SER A 121 -3.01 -30.78 -55.80
C SER A 121 -4.34 -31.55 -55.63
N GLY A 122 -5.55 -31.00 -55.89
CA GLY A 122 -5.97 -29.63 -56.23
C GLY A 122 -7.46 -29.58 -56.71
N ASN A 123 -8.14 -28.43 -56.56
CA ASN A 123 -9.57 -28.16 -56.88
C ASN A 123 -10.64 -28.96 -56.07
N GLY A 124 -11.91 -28.55 -55.92
CA GLY A 124 -12.60 -27.27 -56.23
C GLY A 124 -14.15 -27.42 -56.34
N VAL A 125 -14.88 -26.29 -56.28
CA VAL A 125 -16.30 -26.09 -56.74
C VAL A 125 -17.51 -26.31 -55.76
N LYS A 126 -18.01 -25.18 -55.24
CA LYS A 126 -19.42 -24.72 -55.02
C LYS A 126 -20.39 -25.37 -53.99
N LYS A 127 -21.26 -24.48 -53.47
CA LYS A 127 -22.45 -24.70 -52.60
C LYS A 127 -23.73 -24.93 -53.42
N PRO A 128 -24.84 -25.33 -52.78
CA PRO A 128 -26.02 -24.45 -52.77
C PRO A 128 -26.54 -24.11 -51.34
N LYS A 129 -27.69 -23.43 -51.25
CA LYS A 129 -28.32 -22.82 -50.05
C LYS A 129 -29.84 -22.83 -50.23
N ILE A 130 -30.65 -23.09 -49.19
CA ILE A 130 -32.00 -22.51 -49.00
C ILE A 130 -32.61 -22.84 -47.60
N GLU A 131 -33.06 -21.77 -46.93
CA GLU A 131 -34.16 -21.60 -45.94
C GLU A 131 -34.25 -22.40 -44.61
N ILE A 132 -35.28 -22.04 -43.80
CA ILE A 132 -35.33 -22.04 -42.32
C ILE A 132 -36.73 -22.49 -41.86
N PRO A 133 -36.89 -23.13 -40.67
CA PRO A 133 -37.78 -22.56 -39.64
C PRO A 133 -37.10 -22.37 -38.27
N VAL A 134 -37.73 -21.57 -37.40
CA VAL A 134 -37.16 -21.06 -36.13
C VAL A 134 -37.89 -21.63 -34.91
N THR A 135 -37.14 -22.01 -33.86
CA THR A 135 -37.58 -21.93 -32.45
C THR A 135 -36.36 -21.67 -31.53
N PRO A 136 -36.47 -20.87 -30.44
CA PRO A 136 -35.30 -20.38 -29.71
C PRO A 136 -35.09 -20.99 -28.32
N THR A 137 -33.85 -21.39 -28.02
CA THR A 137 -33.34 -21.57 -26.65
C THR A 137 -31.90 -21.04 -26.56
N GLY A 138 -31.74 -19.86 -25.97
CA GLY A 138 -30.44 -19.24 -25.73
C GLY A 138 -30.62 -17.94 -24.96
N GLN A 139 -30.03 -17.86 -23.76
CA GLN A 139 -30.11 -16.66 -22.92
C GLN A 139 -29.22 -15.57 -23.52
N SER A 140 -29.80 -14.41 -23.77
CA SER A 140 -29.09 -13.26 -24.33
C SER A 140 -28.17 -12.60 -23.30
N VAL A 141 -26.92 -12.35 -23.68
CA VAL A 141 -26.03 -11.39 -23.00
C VAL A 141 -26.79 -10.05 -22.85
N PRO A 142 -26.83 -9.43 -21.66
CA PRO A 142 -27.60 -8.20 -21.45
C PRO A 142 -27.00 -7.06 -22.28
N SER A 143 -27.79 -6.53 -23.22
CA SER A 143 -27.48 -5.31 -23.96
C SER A 143 -27.26 -4.14 -23.00
N SER A 144 -26.29 -3.29 -23.30
CA SER A 144 -26.00 -2.09 -22.49
C SER A 144 -27.27 -1.24 -22.28
N PRO A 145 -27.56 -0.79 -21.05
CA PRO A 145 -28.70 0.10 -20.81
C PRO A 145 -28.48 1.42 -21.54
N SER A 146 -29.47 1.83 -22.35
CA SER A 146 -29.46 3.06 -23.12
C SER A 146 -29.53 4.29 -22.20
N ILE A 147 -28.38 4.82 -21.79
CA ILE A 147 -28.31 6.09 -21.05
C ILE A 147 -28.61 7.24 -22.03
N PRO A 148 -29.42 8.25 -21.64
CA PRO A 148 -29.55 9.49 -22.41
C PRO A 148 -28.19 10.12 -22.74
N GLY A 149 -28.10 10.77 -23.90
CA GLY A 149 -26.82 11.17 -24.50
C GLY A 149 -25.91 11.99 -23.59
N THR A 150 -24.61 11.86 -23.83
CA THR A 150 -23.50 12.44 -23.04
C THR A 150 -23.80 13.88 -22.60
N PRO A 151 -23.99 14.15 -21.30
CA PRO A 151 -24.22 15.50 -20.83
C PRO A 151 -22.92 16.30 -20.96
N THR A 152 -22.77 17.01 -22.08
CA THR A 152 -21.75 18.05 -22.24
C THR A 152 -21.77 18.97 -21.03
N LEU A 153 -20.61 19.44 -20.58
CA LEU A 153 -20.40 20.22 -19.34
C LEU A 153 -21.10 21.59 -19.36
N LYS A 154 -22.43 21.61 -19.35
CA LYS A 154 -23.27 22.79 -19.52
C LYS A 154 -24.02 23.12 -18.24
N MET A 155 -23.50 24.16 -17.59
CA MET A 155 -24.24 25.15 -16.81
C MET A 155 -25.02 24.63 -15.58
N TRP A 156 -24.31 24.63 -14.46
CA TRP A 156 -24.90 24.98 -13.16
C TRP A 156 -25.61 26.34 -13.23
N GLY A 157 -26.58 26.57 -12.34
CA GLY A 157 -27.30 27.84 -12.19
C GLY A 157 -26.41 29.06 -11.86
N THR A 158 -27.00 30.25 -11.94
CA THR A 158 -26.29 31.53 -11.93
C THR A 158 -26.04 32.09 -10.52
N SER A 159 -25.31 31.37 -9.66
CA SER A 159 -24.75 31.89 -8.41
C SER A 159 -23.24 32.20 -8.55
N PRO A 160 -22.69 33.21 -7.84
CA PRO A 160 -21.24 33.38 -7.69
C PRO A 160 -20.60 32.23 -6.91
N GLU A 161 -21.25 31.76 -5.85
CA GLU A 161 -20.73 30.76 -4.90
C GLU A 161 -20.54 29.40 -5.59
N ASP A 162 -21.54 28.99 -6.38
CA ASP A 162 -21.50 27.75 -7.17
C ASP A 162 -20.34 27.70 -8.17
N LYS A 163 -19.98 28.84 -8.77
CA LYS A 163 -18.81 28.94 -9.66
C LYS A 163 -17.51 28.75 -8.90
N GLN A 164 -17.46 29.22 -7.66
CA GLN A 164 -16.29 29.06 -6.79
C GLN A 164 -16.19 27.60 -6.30
N GLN A 165 -17.31 26.98 -5.91
CA GLN A 165 -17.41 25.55 -5.59
C GLN A 165 -16.97 24.66 -6.77
N ALA A 166 -17.46 24.95 -7.98
CA ALA A 166 -17.13 24.22 -9.20
C ALA A 166 -15.69 24.47 -9.70
N ALA A 167 -15.03 25.55 -9.26
CA ALA A 167 -13.61 25.80 -9.50
C ALA A 167 -12.71 25.06 -8.49
N LEU A 168 -13.14 24.96 -7.22
CA LEU A 168 -12.44 24.22 -6.18
C LEU A 168 -12.32 22.72 -6.52
N LEU A 169 -13.39 22.13 -7.07
CA LEU A 169 -13.54 20.70 -7.41
C LEU A 169 -12.89 20.25 -8.74
N ARG A 170 -12.12 21.09 -9.43
CA ARG A 170 -11.34 20.67 -10.61
C ARG A 170 -9.94 20.18 -10.18
N PRO A 171 -9.54 18.93 -10.48
CA PRO A 171 -8.16 18.49 -10.31
C PRO A 171 -7.20 19.31 -11.17
N THR A 172 -6.02 19.63 -10.64
CA THR A 172 -4.92 20.24 -11.42
C THR A 172 -3.97 19.19 -12.01
N GLU A 173 -3.88 18.03 -11.36
CA GLU A 173 -3.12 16.86 -11.80
C GLU A 173 -3.98 15.61 -11.53
N VAL A 174 -3.90 14.65 -12.44
CA VAL A 174 -4.80 13.49 -12.51
C VAL A 174 -3.97 12.21 -12.51
N TYR A 175 -4.31 11.27 -11.61
CA TYR A 175 -3.58 10.02 -11.40
C TYR A 175 -4.52 8.79 -11.48
N TRP A 176 -5.59 8.91 -12.26
CA TRP A 176 -6.74 8.01 -12.35
C TRP A 176 -7.50 8.22 -13.67
N ASP A 177 -8.26 7.22 -14.12
CA ASP A 177 -9.30 7.35 -15.15
C ASP A 177 -10.62 6.81 -14.57
N LEU A 178 -11.54 7.73 -14.28
CA LEU A 178 -12.84 7.40 -13.71
C LEU A 178 -13.93 7.21 -14.78
N ASP A 179 -13.62 7.38 -16.06
CA ASP A 179 -14.60 7.30 -17.15
C ASP A 179 -14.62 5.90 -17.80
N ILE A 180 -13.49 5.17 -17.76
CA ILE A 180 -13.42 3.73 -18.08
C ILE A 180 -14.51 2.94 -17.34
N GLN A 181 -15.35 2.26 -18.11
CA GLN A 181 -16.46 1.44 -17.58
C GLN A 181 -15.97 0.04 -17.19
N THR A 182 -16.62 -0.57 -16.19
CA THR A 182 -16.29 -1.93 -15.78
C THR A 182 -16.70 -2.96 -16.82
N ASN A 183 -15.87 -3.99 -17.01
CA ASN A 183 -16.24 -5.23 -17.67
C ASN A 183 -16.41 -6.40 -16.68
N ALA A 184 -16.34 -6.13 -15.38
CA ALA A 184 -16.53 -7.15 -14.34
C ALA A 184 -18.01 -7.50 -14.20
N VAL A 185 -18.36 -8.77 -14.46
CA VAL A 185 -19.71 -9.31 -14.37
C VAL A 185 -19.82 -10.20 -13.12
N ILE A 186 -20.85 -9.97 -12.30
CA ILE A 186 -21.16 -10.75 -11.09
C ILE A 186 -22.57 -11.32 -11.16
N LYS A 187 -22.85 -12.33 -10.33
CA LYS A 187 -24.24 -12.60 -9.92
C LYS A 187 -24.73 -11.41 -9.08
N HIS A 188 -25.98 -11.00 -9.26
CA HIS A 188 -26.61 -10.00 -8.40
C HIS A 188 -26.57 -10.49 -6.95
N ARG A 189 -26.10 -9.62 -6.04
CA ARG A 189 -25.92 -9.93 -4.60
C ARG A 189 -26.73 -8.97 -3.74
N GLY A 190 -27.15 -9.45 -2.57
CA GLY A 190 -27.78 -8.61 -1.56
C GLY A 190 -26.87 -7.48 -1.07
N PRO A 191 -27.40 -6.57 -0.24
CA PRO A 191 -26.59 -5.63 0.52
C PRO A 191 -25.69 -6.36 1.54
N SER A 192 -24.84 -5.59 2.22
CA SER A 192 -23.91 -6.04 3.26
C SER A 192 -24.40 -5.62 4.65
N GLU A 193 -24.24 -6.50 5.63
CA GLU A 193 -24.64 -6.30 7.04
C GLU A 193 -23.66 -5.42 7.85
N VAL A 194 -22.67 -4.81 7.19
CA VAL A 194 -21.78 -3.84 7.85
C VAL A 194 -22.53 -2.50 7.96
N LEU A 195 -22.62 -1.99 9.19
CA LEU A 195 -23.39 -0.79 9.52
C LEU A 195 -22.79 0.47 8.85
N PRO A 196 -23.62 1.41 8.35
CA PRO A 196 -23.15 2.66 7.74
C PRO A 196 -22.20 3.48 8.65
N PRO A 197 -21.10 4.03 8.13
CA PRO A 197 -20.12 4.73 8.93
C PRO A 197 -20.69 6.04 9.48
N HIS A 198 -20.31 6.41 10.70
CA HIS A 198 -20.73 7.65 11.36
C HIS A 198 -19.54 8.28 12.11
N PRO A 199 -19.32 9.61 12.06
CA PRO A 199 -18.11 10.24 12.61
C PRO A 199 -17.84 9.92 14.09
N GLU A 200 -18.87 9.82 14.92
CA GLU A 200 -18.71 9.45 16.34
C GLU A 200 -18.18 8.00 16.53
N VAL A 201 -18.53 7.10 15.61
CA VAL A 201 -18.10 5.69 15.66
C VAL A 201 -16.67 5.56 15.15
N GLU A 202 -16.29 6.27 14.09
CA GLU A 202 -14.88 6.34 13.66
C GLU A 202 -14.00 7.05 14.69
N LEU A 203 -14.52 8.05 15.39
CA LEU A 203 -13.82 8.71 16.50
C LEU A 203 -13.52 7.69 17.61
N LEU A 204 -14.54 6.96 18.09
CA LEU A 204 -14.36 5.90 19.10
C LEU A 204 -13.39 4.80 18.60
N ARG A 205 -13.58 4.29 17.37
CA ARG A 205 -12.69 3.27 16.78
C ARG A 205 -11.25 3.77 16.69
N SER A 206 -11.02 5.02 16.33
CA SER A 206 -9.67 5.60 16.27
C SER A 206 -8.99 5.64 17.64
N GLN A 207 -9.70 6.06 18.69
CA GLN A 207 -9.18 6.07 20.06
C GLN A 207 -8.88 4.65 20.58
N LEU A 208 -9.68 3.66 20.20
CA LEU A 208 -9.48 2.26 20.59
C LEU A 208 -8.33 1.60 19.82
N ILE A 209 -8.15 1.88 18.53
CA ILE A 209 -6.99 1.39 17.76
C ILE A 209 -5.68 1.95 18.31
N LEU A 210 -5.64 3.24 18.66
CA LEU A 210 -4.45 3.84 19.29
C LEU A 210 -4.11 3.17 20.64
N LYS A 211 -5.12 2.83 21.45
CA LYS A 211 -4.93 2.06 22.68
C LYS A 211 -4.47 0.62 22.42
N LEU A 212 -4.98 -0.03 21.36
CA LEU A 212 -4.57 -1.39 21.00
C LEU A 212 -3.11 -1.45 20.50
N ARG A 213 -2.68 -0.46 19.68
CA ARG A 213 -1.28 -0.28 19.29
C ARG A 213 -0.37 -0.03 20.51
N GLN A 214 -0.85 0.76 21.48
CA GLN A 214 -0.10 1.03 22.72
C GLN A 214 0.02 -0.23 23.60
N HIS A 215 -1.06 -0.98 23.82
CA HIS A 215 -1.01 -2.25 24.55
C HIS A 215 -0.12 -3.29 23.86
N TYR A 216 -0.02 -3.26 22.52
CA TYR A 216 0.91 -4.14 21.79
C TYR A 216 2.38 -3.80 22.09
N ARG A 217 2.74 -2.51 22.08
CA ARG A 217 4.06 -2.04 22.53
C ARG A 217 4.35 -2.44 23.97
N GLU A 218 3.41 -2.21 24.87
CA GLU A 218 3.54 -2.58 26.29
C GLU A 218 3.80 -4.07 26.47
N LEU A 219 3.06 -4.94 25.77
CA LEU A 219 3.22 -6.39 25.88
C LEU A 219 4.57 -6.88 25.32
N CYS A 220 5.02 -6.39 24.16
CA CYS A 220 6.35 -6.70 23.63
C CYS A 220 7.47 -6.25 24.59
N GLN A 221 7.38 -5.01 25.10
CA GLN A 221 8.42 -4.43 25.94
C GLN A 221 8.46 -5.06 27.35
N GLN A 222 7.32 -5.42 27.92
CA GLN A 222 7.23 -6.02 29.26
C GLN A 222 7.57 -7.52 29.28
N ARG A 223 7.26 -8.27 28.22
CA ARG A 223 7.45 -9.73 28.20
C ARG A 223 8.76 -10.16 27.55
N GLU A 224 9.07 -9.62 26.38
CA GLU A 224 10.24 -10.01 25.57
C GLU A 224 11.38 -8.99 25.66
N GLY A 225 11.10 -7.77 26.13
CA GLY A 225 12.12 -6.71 26.25
C GLY A 225 12.37 -5.92 24.97
N ILE A 226 11.53 -6.10 23.94
CA ILE A 226 11.67 -5.49 22.60
C ILE A 226 10.56 -4.49 22.28
N GLU A 227 10.85 -3.53 21.41
CA GLU A 227 9.80 -2.79 20.68
C GLU A 227 9.12 -3.71 19.64
N PRO A 228 7.85 -3.47 19.28
CA PRO A 228 7.18 -4.19 18.19
C PRO A 228 7.97 -4.16 16.86
N PRO A 229 8.01 -5.27 16.10
CA PRO A 229 8.59 -5.28 14.75
C PRO A 229 7.86 -4.28 13.83
N ARG A 230 8.59 -3.59 12.94
CA ARG A 230 8.03 -2.50 12.11
C ARG A 230 6.92 -3.03 11.19
N GLU A 231 5.76 -2.37 11.19
CA GLU A 231 4.53 -2.75 10.45
C GLU A 231 3.83 -4.05 10.90
N SER A 232 4.33 -4.78 11.90
CA SER A 232 3.74 -6.06 12.36
C SER A 232 2.26 -5.96 12.77
N PHE A 233 1.87 -4.86 13.43
CA PHE A 233 0.46 -4.60 13.78
C PHE A 233 -0.43 -4.40 12.55
N ASN A 234 0.11 -3.82 11.47
CA ASN A 234 -0.62 -3.57 10.24
C ASN A 234 -0.78 -4.86 9.41
N ARG A 235 0.28 -5.68 9.33
CA ARG A 235 0.20 -7.04 8.77
C ARG A 235 -0.70 -7.96 9.58
N TRP A 236 -0.70 -7.87 10.90
CA TRP A 236 -1.65 -8.56 11.76
C TRP A 236 -3.11 -8.20 11.42
N MET A 237 -3.46 -6.92 11.24
CA MET A 237 -4.82 -6.55 10.83
C MET A 237 -5.20 -7.15 9.46
N LEU A 238 -4.27 -7.16 8.49
CA LEU A 238 -4.49 -7.79 7.17
C LEU A 238 -4.70 -9.31 7.29
N GLU A 239 -3.78 -10.02 7.94
CA GLU A 239 -3.80 -11.48 8.12
C GLU A 239 -5.06 -11.92 8.87
N ARG A 240 -5.38 -11.26 9.99
CA ARG A 240 -6.58 -11.58 10.77
C ARG A 240 -7.85 -11.42 9.93
N LYS A 241 -7.95 -10.40 9.06
CA LYS A 241 -9.12 -10.19 8.18
C LYS A 241 -9.28 -11.22 7.06
N VAL A 242 -8.29 -12.09 6.81
CA VAL A 242 -8.48 -13.28 5.95
C VAL A 242 -9.39 -14.32 6.63
N VAL A 243 -9.19 -14.53 7.94
CA VAL A 243 -9.87 -15.58 8.72
C VAL A 243 -11.06 -15.06 9.54
N ASP A 244 -11.08 -13.78 9.91
CA ASP A 244 -12.13 -13.17 10.75
C ASP A 244 -13.54 -13.41 10.19
N LYS A 245 -14.45 -13.77 11.08
CA LYS A 245 -15.91 -13.88 10.85
C LYS A 245 -16.67 -12.92 11.77
N GLY A 246 -15.99 -11.86 12.19
CA GLY A 246 -16.53 -10.73 12.97
C GLY A 246 -17.22 -9.68 12.09
N SER A 247 -17.81 -8.67 12.73
CA SER A 247 -18.66 -7.67 12.06
C SER A 247 -18.15 -6.22 12.13
N ASP A 248 -16.98 -5.97 12.72
CA ASP A 248 -16.28 -4.68 12.57
C ASP A 248 -15.46 -4.68 11.26
N PRO A 249 -15.47 -3.60 10.46
CA PRO A 249 -14.74 -3.56 9.19
C PRO A 249 -13.20 -3.52 9.32
N LEU A 250 -12.64 -3.20 10.49
CA LEU A 250 -11.19 -3.01 10.67
C LEU A 250 -10.59 -3.89 11.77
N LEU A 251 -11.18 -3.93 12.97
CA LEU A 251 -10.66 -4.75 14.07
C LEU A 251 -11.16 -6.21 13.97
N PRO A 252 -10.30 -7.22 14.21
CA PRO A 252 -10.71 -8.61 14.27
C PRO A 252 -11.47 -8.94 15.57
N SER A 253 -12.38 -9.92 15.51
CA SER A 253 -13.20 -10.31 16.69
C SER A 253 -13.69 -11.76 16.71
N ASN A 254 -13.60 -12.50 15.60
CA ASN A 254 -13.95 -13.92 15.52
C ASN A 254 -13.00 -14.65 14.56
N CYS A 255 -11.75 -14.87 14.99
CA CYS A 255 -10.69 -15.52 14.22
C CYS A 255 -10.31 -16.88 14.81
N GLU A 256 -10.19 -17.90 13.95
CA GLU A 256 -9.55 -19.17 14.27
C GLU A 256 -8.35 -19.40 13.31
N PRO A 257 -7.16 -19.80 13.81
CA PRO A 257 -6.76 -19.90 15.22
C PRO A 257 -6.68 -18.51 15.89
N VAL A 258 -6.82 -18.44 17.22
CA VAL A 258 -6.73 -17.18 18.00
C VAL A 258 -5.35 -16.51 17.89
N VAL A 259 -4.27 -17.29 17.93
CA VAL A 259 -2.91 -16.81 17.72
C VAL A 259 -2.70 -16.51 16.24
N SER A 260 -2.14 -15.33 15.93
CA SER A 260 -1.81 -14.92 14.56
C SER A 260 -0.46 -15.49 14.12
N PRO A 261 -0.38 -16.26 13.01
CA PRO A 261 0.87 -16.72 12.45
C PRO A 261 1.79 -15.57 12.02
N SER A 262 1.25 -14.46 11.49
CA SER A 262 2.01 -13.25 11.13
C SER A 262 2.63 -12.60 12.36
N MET A 263 1.83 -12.22 13.37
CA MET A 263 2.34 -11.56 14.57
C MET A 263 3.33 -12.44 15.34
N PHE A 264 3.07 -13.74 15.44
CA PHE A 264 3.99 -14.70 16.08
C PHE A 264 5.32 -14.80 15.32
N ARG A 265 5.28 -14.95 13.99
CA ARG A 265 6.46 -15.05 13.11
C ARG A 265 7.36 -13.83 13.22
N GLU A 266 6.77 -12.64 13.22
CA GLU A 266 7.51 -11.38 13.29
C GLU A 266 8.11 -11.12 14.67
N ILE A 267 7.37 -11.35 15.76
CA ILE A 267 7.91 -11.20 17.12
C ILE A 267 9.05 -12.19 17.35
N MET A 268 8.92 -13.44 16.88
CA MET A 268 9.98 -14.46 16.99
C MET A 268 11.26 -14.10 16.23
N ASN A 269 11.18 -13.37 15.12
CA ASN A 269 12.36 -12.95 14.37
C ASN A 269 13.23 -11.95 15.16
N ASP A 270 12.60 -11.11 15.98
CA ASP A 270 13.25 -10.07 16.78
C ASP A 270 13.63 -10.54 18.22
N ILE A 271 13.51 -11.84 18.51
CA ILE A 271 13.94 -12.48 19.77
C ILE A 271 15.28 -13.22 19.55
N PRO A 272 16.25 -13.15 20.49
CA PRO A 272 16.21 -12.47 21.79
C PRO A 272 16.58 -10.98 21.71
N ILE A 273 17.05 -10.51 20.54
CA ILE A 273 17.17 -9.10 20.19
C ILE A 273 16.86 -8.91 18.71
N ARG A 274 16.25 -7.77 18.35
CA ARG A 274 16.11 -7.34 16.97
C ARG A 274 17.50 -7.14 16.35
N LEU A 275 17.74 -7.77 15.20
CA LEU A 275 18.95 -7.57 14.43
C LEU A 275 18.85 -6.27 13.61
N SER A 276 19.93 -5.51 13.56
CA SER A 276 20.01 -4.21 12.88
C SER A 276 21.14 -4.23 11.86
N ARG A 277 20.90 -3.69 10.67
CA ARG A 277 21.90 -3.58 9.60
C ARG A 277 23.18 -2.90 10.08
N ILE A 278 24.24 -3.70 10.22
CA ILE A 278 25.58 -3.30 10.63
C ILE A 278 26.30 -2.58 9.49
N LYS A 279 27.09 -1.57 9.84
CA LYS A 279 27.98 -0.85 8.91
C LYS A 279 29.43 -1.03 9.32
N PHE A 280 29.73 -0.91 10.62
CA PHE A 280 31.09 -0.91 11.14
C PHE A 280 31.43 -2.19 11.93
N ARG A 281 32.69 -2.60 11.90
CA ARG A 281 33.23 -3.77 12.63
C ARG A 281 32.87 -3.78 14.13
N GLU A 282 32.95 -2.63 14.79
CA GLU A 282 32.58 -2.51 16.22
C GLU A 282 31.07 -2.55 16.49
N GLU A 283 30.22 -2.32 15.47
CA GLU A 283 28.79 -2.60 15.57
C GLU A 283 28.53 -4.11 15.46
N ALA A 284 29.23 -4.80 14.56
CA ALA A 284 29.16 -6.26 14.40
C ALA A 284 29.52 -6.98 15.71
N LYS A 285 30.69 -6.63 16.26
CA LYS A 285 31.18 -7.13 17.57
C LYS A 285 30.17 -6.88 18.70
N ARG A 286 29.56 -5.69 18.71
CA ARG A 286 28.57 -5.27 19.72
C ARG A 286 27.23 -5.99 19.56
N LEU A 287 26.77 -6.26 18.33
CA LEU A 287 25.54 -7.01 18.10
C LEU A 287 25.71 -8.48 18.47
N LEU A 288 26.84 -9.10 18.07
CA LEU A 288 27.21 -10.46 18.48
C LEU A 288 27.26 -10.60 20.01
N PHE A 289 27.94 -9.70 20.70
CA PHE A 289 27.99 -9.69 22.17
C PHE A 289 26.59 -9.60 22.78
N LYS A 290 25.76 -8.64 22.32
CA LYS A 290 24.38 -8.46 22.81
C LYS A 290 23.51 -9.69 22.55
N TYR A 291 23.61 -10.32 21.38
CA TYR A 291 22.85 -11.52 21.04
C TYR A 291 23.22 -12.68 21.97
N ALA A 292 24.52 -12.90 22.18
CA ALA A 292 25.03 -13.93 23.09
C ALA A 292 24.57 -13.69 24.54
N GLU A 293 24.64 -12.45 25.02
CA GLU A 293 24.18 -12.10 26.36
C GLU A 293 22.66 -12.30 26.53
N ALA A 294 21.86 -11.84 25.55
CA ALA A 294 20.40 -11.94 25.59
C ALA A 294 19.91 -13.39 25.47
N ALA A 295 20.52 -14.21 24.60
CA ALA A 295 20.23 -15.64 24.48
C ALA A 295 20.48 -16.38 25.80
N ARG A 296 21.61 -16.10 26.47
CA ARG A 296 21.91 -16.65 27.81
C ARG A 296 20.90 -16.16 28.85
N ARG A 297 20.62 -14.86 28.90
CA ARG A 297 19.66 -14.27 29.87
C ARG A 297 18.25 -14.85 29.72
N LEU A 298 17.81 -15.15 28.50
CA LEU A 298 16.52 -15.75 28.21
C LEU A 298 16.47 -17.23 28.65
N ILE A 299 17.48 -18.04 28.31
CA ILE A 299 17.52 -19.48 28.68
C ILE A 299 17.75 -19.71 30.19
N GLU A 300 18.24 -18.69 30.91
CA GLU A 300 18.40 -18.69 32.36
C GLU A 300 17.13 -18.23 33.09
N SER A 301 16.44 -17.19 32.60
CA SER A 301 15.24 -16.64 33.24
C SER A 301 13.95 -17.41 32.92
N ARG A 302 13.91 -18.19 31.84
CA ARG A 302 12.73 -18.95 31.40
C ARG A 302 12.86 -20.45 31.59
N SER A 303 11.71 -21.12 31.59
CA SER A 303 11.59 -22.58 31.51
C SER A 303 12.19 -23.09 30.19
N ALA A 304 13.14 -24.01 30.29
CA ALA A 304 13.79 -24.64 29.15
C ALA A 304 14.27 -26.04 29.55
N SER A 305 14.39 -26.97 28.60
CA SER A 305 14.94 -28.29 28.90
C SER A 305 16.40 -28.18 29.37
N PRO A 306 16.87 -29.08 30.26
CA PRO A 306 18.25 -29.05 30.75
C PRO A 306 19.29 -29.03 29.61
N ASP A 307 19.02 -29.74 28.51
CA ASP A 307 19.92 -29.82 27.37
C ASP A 307 19.87 -28.57 26.50
N SER A 308 18.70 -27.96 26.28
CA SER A 308 18.60 -26.63 25.65
C SER A 308 19.41 -25.59 26.42
N ARG A 309 19.32 -25.63 27.77
CA ARG A 309 20.07 -24.74 28.65
C ARG A 309 21.59 -25.01 28.61
N LYS A 310 22.03 -26.27 28.46
CA LYS A 310 23.46 -26.60 28.23
C LYS A 310 23.94 -26.06 26.88
N VAL A 311 23.22 -26.36 25.79
CA VAL A 311 23.61 -25.99 24.41
C VAL A 311 23.74 -24.47 24.26
N VAL A 312 22.75 -23.69 24.70
CA VAL A 312 22.81 -22.22 24.60
C VAL A 312 23.95 -21.66 25.48
N LYS A 313 24.11 -22.13 26.73
CA LYS A 313 25.21 -21.66 27.59
C LYS A 313 26.59 -21.96 27.02
N TRP A 314 26.78 -23.14 26.43
CA TRP A 314 28.06 -23.54 25.85
C TRP A 314 28.42 -22.69 24.62
N ASN A 315 27.50 -22.54 23.67
CA ASN A 315 27.72 -21.71 22.47
C ASN A 315 27.96 -20.23 22.81
N VAL A 316 27.29 -19.71 23.86
CA VAL A 316 27.52 -18.35 24.35
C VAL A 316 28.90 -18.20 25.01
N GLU A 317 29.32 -19.13 25.86
CA GLU A 317 30.64 -19.04 26.53
C GLU A 317 31.79 -19.28 25.55
N ASP A 318 31.61 -20.12 24.52
CA ASP A 318 32.54 -20.21 23.38
C ASP A 318 32.63 -18.86 22.64
N THR A 319 31.49 -18.24 22.31
CA THR A 319 31.45 -16.92 21.65
C THR A 319 32.17 -15.85 22.48
N PHE A 320 31.91 -15.78 23.79
CA PHE A 320 32.63 -14.87 24.70
C PHE A 320 34.12 -15.25 24.85
N SER A 321 34.49 -16.53 24.72
CA SER A 321 35.90 -16.98 24.74
C SER A 321 36.65 -16.62 23.47
N TRP A 322 36.02 -16.70 22.31
CA TRP A 322 36.57 -16.21 21.04
C TRP A 322 36.68 -14.69 21.04
N LEU A 323 35.63 -13.96 21.45
CA LEU A 323 35.63 -12.49 21.59
C LEU A 323 36.71 -11.94 22.55
N ARG A 324 37.18 -12.74 23.52
CA ARG A 324 38.30 -12.41 24.43
C ARG A 324 39.69 -12.72 23.85
N LYS A 325 39.78 -13.58 22.85
CA LYS A 325 41.05 -14.02 22.24
C LYS A 325 41.34 -13.25 20.96
N ASP A 326 40.36 -13.19 20.05
CA ASP A 326 40.55 -12.67 18.70
C ASP A 326 40.35 -11.14 18.65
N HIS A 327 41.47 -10.44 18.60
CA HIS A 327 41.53 -8.98 18.44
C HIS A 327 41.64 -8.57 16.96
N SER A 328 41.77 -9.54 16.05
CA SER A 328 42.00 -9.38 14.61
C SER A 328 40.73 -9.50 13.77
N ALA A 329 39.77 -10.32 14.19
CA ALA A 329 38.50 -10.63 13.51
C ALA A 329 37.81 -9.45 12.81
N SER A 330 37.50 -9.62 11.52
CA SER A 330 36.85 -8.64 10.63
C SER A 330 35.38 -8.38 10.98
N LYS A 331 34.73 -7.47 10.23
CA LYS A 331 33.27 -7.27 10.33
C LYS A 331 32.54 -8.56 9.95
N GLU A 332 33.04 -9.24 8.93
CA GLU A 332 32.51 -10.44 8.32
C GLU A 332 32.65 -11.63 9.29
N ASP A 333 33.81 -11.81 9.94
CA ASP A 333 34.00 -12.82 11.00
C ASP A 333 32.98 -12.66 12.14
N TYR A 334 32.64 -11.42 12.53
CA TYR A 334 31.62 -11.14 13.54
C TYR A 334 30.19 -11.45 13.05
N MET A 335 29.91 -11.32 11.75
CA MET A 335 28.62 -11.69 11.14
C MET A 335 28.48 -13.21 11.04
N ASP A 336 29.50 -13.91 10.53
CA ASP A 336 29.49 -15.37 10.40
C ASP A 336 29.36 -16.04 11.78
N ARG A 337 30.05 -15.50 12.81
CA ARG A 337 29.88 -15.97 14.19
C ARG A 337 28.48 -15.69 14.75
N LEU A 338 27.85 -14.57 14.38
CA LEU A 338 26.49 -14.24 14.76
C LEU A 338 25.48 -15.17 14.08
N GLU A 339 25.63 -15.46 12.79
CA GLU A 339 24.76 -16.40 12.12
C GLU A 339 24.94 -17.82 12.67
N HIS A 340 26.18 -18.28 12.88
CA HIS A 340 26.45 -19.56 13.51
C HIS A 340 25.76 -19.65 14.89
N LEU A 341 25.93 -18.63 15.73
CA LEU A 341 25.28 -18.57 17.05
C LEU A 341 23.74 -18.50 16.95
N ARG A 342 23.18 -17.82 15.94
CA ARG A 342 21.74 -17.80 15.65
C ARG A 342 21.24 -19.18 15.23
N ARG A 343 21.94 -19.89 14.35
CA ARG A 343 21.62 -21.26 13.91
C ARG A 343 21.67 -22.25 15.08
N GLN A 344 22.67 -22.17 15.96
CA GLN A 344 22.81 -23.06 17.13
C GLN A 344 21.82 -22.74 18.26
N CYS A 345 21.65 -21.46 18.64
CA CYS A 345 20.81 -21.10 19.78
C CYS A 345 19.33 -20.87 19.41
N GLY A 346 19.04 -20.54 18.15
CA GLY A 346 17.71 -20.14 17.67
C GLY A 346 16.58 -21.09 18.08
N PRO A 347 16.64 -22.39 17.73
CA PRO A 347 15.58 -23.35 18.09
C PRO A 347 15.30 -23.42 19.59
N HIS A 348 16.36 -23.36 20.41
CA HIS A 348 16.25 -23.40 21.87
C HIS A 348 15.68 -22.11 22.47
N VAL A 349 16.05 -20.95 21.89
CA VAL A 349 15.53 -19.63 22.30
C VAL A 349 14.06 -19.48 21.88
N SER A 350 13.70 -19.83 20.64
CA SER A 350 12.30 -19.80 20.17
C SER A 350 11.41 -20.73 21.00
N ALA A 351 11.88 -21.94 21.33
CA ALA A 351 11.15 -22.86 22.20
C ALA A 351 10.93 -22.29 23.61
N ALA A 352 11.94 -21.64 24.20
CA ALA A 352 11.83 -21.00 25.52
C ALA A 352 11.04 -19.67 25.51
N ALA A 353 10.74 -19.11 24.34
CA ALA A 353 9.93 -17.90 24.19
C ALA A 353 8.48 -18.15 23.76
N LYS A 354 8.18 -19.32 23.20
CA LYS A 354 6.91 -19.66 22.52
C LYS A 354 5.68 -19.19 23.28
N ASP A 355 5.45 -19.73 24.47
CA ASP A 355 4.23 -19.52 25.26
C ASP A 355 4.01 -18.03 25.61
N SER A 356 5.09 -17.28 25.78
CA SER A 356 5.04 -15.84 26.07
C SER A 356 4.56 -15.05 24.85
N VAL A 357 5.08 -15.37 23.66
CA VAL A 357 4.74 -14.73 22.36
C VAL A 357 3.33 -15.12 21.92
N GLU A 358 2.93 -16.38 22.05
CA GLU A 358 1.53 -16.81 21.85
C GLU A 358 0.60 -16.05 22.81
N GLY A 359 1.04 -15.84 24.06
CA GLY A 359 0.35 -15.02 25.04
C GLY A 359 0.25 -13.53 24.70
N ILE A 360 1.18 -12.95 23.92
CA ILE A 360 1.05 -11.59 23.38
C ILE A 360 -0.04 -11.57 22.30
N CYS A 361 0.10 -12.46 21.30
CA CYS A 361 -0.81 -12.55 20.17
C CYS A 361 -2.27 -12.77 20.61
N SER A 362 -2.47 -13.73 21.53
CA SER A 362 -3.77 -14.02 22.13
C SER A 362 -4.31 -12.84 22.94
N LYS A 363 -3.47 -12.14 23.74
CA LYS A 363 -3.95 -11.01 24.55
C LYS A 363 -4.38 -9.83 23.67
N ILE A 364 -3.66 -9.53 22.59
CA ILE A 364 -4.05 -8.47 21.64
C ILE A 364 -5.35 -8.82 20.91
N TYR A 365 -5.53 -10.05 20.46
CA TYR A 365 -6.81 -10.51 19.90
C TYR A 365 -7.98 -10.33 20.89
N HIS A 366 -7.82 -10.73 22.15
CA HIS A 366 -8.90 -10.59 23.14
C HIS A 366 -9.21 -9.13 23.52
N ILE A 367 -8.24 -8.21 23.51
CA ILE A 367 -8.51 -6.77 23.68
C ILE A 367 -9.23 -6.22 22.43
N SER A 368 -8.85 -6.66 21.23
CA SER A 368 -9.55 -6.31 19.98
C SER A 368 -11.03 -6.71 20.03
N LEU A 369 -11.34 -7.93 20.51
CA LEU A 369 -12.70 -8.42 20.69
C LEU A 369 -13.52 -7.55 21.66
N GLU A 370 -12.94 -7.16 22.81
CA GLU A 370 -13.58 -6.21 23.75
C GLU A 370 -13.87 -4.86 23.08
N TYR A 371 -12.90 -4.34 22.31
CA TYR A 371 -13.03 -3.05 21.64
C TYR A 371 -14.08 -3.09 20.51
N VAL A 372 -14.14 -4.17 19.73
CA VAL A 372 -15.20 -4.39 18.72
C VAL A 372 -16.59 -4.41 19.36
N LYS A 373 -16.77 -5.12 20.49
CA LYS A 373 -18.04 -5.12 21.21
C LYS A 373 -18.47 -3.68 21.58
N ARG A 374 -17.56 -2.90 22.17
CA ARG A 374 -17.81 -1.51 22.59
C ARG A 374 -18.11 -0.58 21.40
N ILE A 375 -17.48 -0.82 20.24
CA ILE A 375 -17.77 -0.10 18.99
C ILE A 375 -19.17 -0.46 18.49
N ARG A 376 -19.55 -1.74 18.43
CA ARG A 376 -20.89 -2.18 18.02
C ARG A 376 -21.97 -1.62 18.95
N GLU A 377 -21.76 -1.68 20.27
CA GLU A 377 -22.67 -1.10 21.28
C GLU A 377 -22.93 0.39 21.05
N LYS A 378 -21.88 1.22 20.85
CA LYS A 378 -22.08 2.65 20.55
C LYS A 378 -22.70 2.89 19.17
N HIS A 379 -22.43 2.03 18.19
CA HIS A 379 -23.01 2.15 16.86
C HIS A 379 -24.53 1.86 16.89
N LEU A 380 -24.93 0.74 17.51
CA LEU A 380 -26.35 0.38 17.67
C LEU A 380 -27.11 1.40 18.53
N ALA A 381 -26.46 2.00 19.53
CA ALA A 381 -27.05 3.13 20.25
C ALA A 381 -27.37 4.31 19.32
N ILE A 382 -26.46 4.71 18.43
CA ILE A 382 -26.69 5.82 17.47
C ILE A 382 -27.81 5.48 16.47
N LEU A 383 -27.89 4.25 15.98
CA LEU A 383 -28.98 3.84 15.07
C LEU A 383 -30.34 3.89 15.80
N LYS A 384 -30.39 3.39 17.04
CA LYS A 384 -31.59 3.46 17.89
C LYS A 384 -31.97 4.89 18.27
N GLU A 385 -31.00 5.76 18.57
CA GLU A 385 -31.17 7.20 18.80
C GLU A 385 -31.83 7.90 17.59
N ASN A 386 -31.66 7.37 16.37
CA ASN A 386 -32.23 7.87 15.12
C ASN A 386 -33.43 7.07 14.58
N ASN A 387 -34.01 6.15 15.38
CA ASN A 387 -35.11 5.25 15.01
C ASN A 387 -34.83 4.33 13.80
N ILE A 388 -33.57 3.93 13.60
CA ILE A 388 -33.16 3.00 12.54
C ILE A 388 -33.02 1.59 13.13
N SER A 389 -33.71 0.62 12.51
CA SER A 389 -33.60 -0.79 12.87
C SER A 389 -32.28 -1.41 12.39
N GLU A 390 -31.75 -2.36 13.16
CA GLU A 390 -30.70 -3.29 12.73
C GLU A 390 -31.29 -4.46 11.93
N GLU A 391 -32.53 -4.86 12.23
CA GLU A 391 -33.26 -5.89 11.50
C GLU A 391 -33.72 -5.34 10.15
N VAL A 392 -33.12 -5.86 9.08
CA VAL A 392 -33.50 -5.62 7.68
C VAL A 392 -33.87 -6.97 7.07
N GLU A 393 -35.09 -7.10 6.55
CA GLU A 393 -35.48 -8.31 5.82
C GLU A 393 -34.59 -8.48 4.60
N ALA A 394 -33.94 -9.64 4.48
CA ALA A 394 -33.08 -9.94 3.34
C ALA A 394 -33.93 -9.92 2.05
N PRO A 395 -33.72 -8.97 1.11
CA PRO A 395 -34.59 -8.82 -0.04
C PRO A 395 -34.45 -10.04 -0.97
N GLU A 396 -35.55 -10.48 -1.58
CA GLU A 396 -35.51 -11.53 -2.59
C GLU A 396 -34.72 -11.06 -3.83
N VAL A 397 -33.45 -11.47 -3.92
CA VAL A 397 -32.57 -11.10 -5.03
C VAL A 397 -32.80 -12.06 -6.20
N GLU A 398 -33.46 -11.56 -7.25
CA GLU A 398 -33.57 -12.27 -8.53
C GLU A 398 -32.20 -12.79 -9.01
N PRO A 399 -32.04 -14.11 -9.27
CA PRO A 399 -30.78 -14.69 -9.75
C PRO A 399 -30.45 -14.28 -11.19
N ARG A 400 -29.84 -13.11 -11.36
CA ARG A 400 -29.41 -12.54 -12.66
C ARG A 400 -27.95 -12.14 -12.68
N LEU A 401 -27.35 -12.11 -13.87
CA LEU A 401 -26.00 -11.59 -14.08
C LEU A 401 -26.05 -10.09 -14.37
N VAL A 402 -25.13 -9.32 -13.76
CA VAL A 402 -25.06 -7.87 -13.90
C VAL A 402 -23.60 -7.40 -13.89
N TYR A 403 -23.33 -6.27 -14.54
CA TYR A 403 -22.07 -5.56 -14.33
C TYR A 403 -21.94 -5.13 -12.86
N CYS A 404 -20.72 -5.18 -12.33
CA CYS A 404 -20.52 -4.95 -10.89
C CYS A 404 -20.85 -3.52 -10.49
N TYR A 405 -21.55 -3.37 -9.36
CA TYR A 405 -21.89 -2.10 -8.73
C TYR A 405 -21.18 -1.98 -7.38
N PRO A 406 -20.97 -0.76 -6.86
CA PRO A 406 -20.38 -0.57 -5.53
C PRO A 406 -21.21 -1.29 -4.46
N VAL A 407 -20.54 -1.76 -3.41
CA VAL A 407 -21.21 -2.46 -2.31
C VAL A 407 -22.27 -1.54 -1.68
N ARG A 408 -23.41 -2.14 -1.32
CA ARG A 408 -24.55 -1.47 -0.67
C ARG A 408 -24.67 -2.02 0.75
N LEU A 409 -25.12 -1.20 1.68
CA LEU A 409 -25.31 -1.58 3.08
C LEU A 409 -26.80 -1.83 3.32
N ALA A 410 -27.14 -2.80 4.17
CA ALA A 410 -28.54 -3.20 4.39
C ALA A 410 -29.28 -2.14 5.23
N VAL A 411 -28.64 -1.74 6.32
CA VAL A 411 -29.14 -0.72 7.25
C VAL A 411 -29.02 0.68 6.63
N SER A 412 -30.06 1.49 6.76
CA SER A 412 -30.09 2.89 6.31
C SER A 412 -29.07 3.76 7.05
N ALA A 413 -28.41 4.67 6.34
CA ALA A 413 -27.43 5.58 6.96
C ALA A 413 -28.12 6.67 7.81
N PRO A 414 -27.70 6.89 9.06
CA PRO A 414 -28.28 7.91 9.93
C PRO A 414 -28.03 9.33 9.42
N PRO A 415 -28.80 10.32 9.92
CA PRO A 415 -28.42 11.73 9.86
C PRO A 415 -26.98 11.92 10.33
N MET A 416 -26.18 12.67 9.56
CA MET A 416 -24.78 12.91 9.89
C MET A 416 -24.62 14.22 10.70
N PRO A 417 -23.65 14.29 11.62
CA PRO A 417 -23.37 15.50 12.36
C PRO A 417 -22.61 16.51 11.48
N SER A 418 -22.65 17.79 11.87
CA SER A 418 -21.88 18.85 11.22
C SER A 418 -20.36 18.57 11.27
N VAL A 419 -19.69 18.78 10.14
CA VAL A 419 -18.25 18.63 9.96
C VAL A 419 -17.71 19.88 9.28
N GLU A 420 -16.69 20.50 9.88
CA GLU A 420 -16.05 21.70 9.35
C GLU A 420 -15.10 21.35 8.21
N MET A 421 -15.01 22.20 7.18
CA MET A 421 -14.05 22.07 6.09
C MET A 421 -13.46 23.43 5.74
N HIS A 422 -12.13 23.48 5.61
CA HIS A 422 -11.37 24.64 5.15
C HIS A 422 -10.21 24.18 4.27
N MET A 423 -9.55 25.11 3.56
CA MET A 423 -8.43 24.79 2.68
C MET A 423 -7.20 25.65 3.02
N GLU A 424 -6.07 24.99 3.23
CA GLU A 424 -4.76 25.58 3.51
C GLU A 424 -3.77 25.13 2.42
N ASN A 425 -3.21 26.04 1.62
CA ASN A 425 -2.13 25.74 0.66
C ASN A 425 -2.42 24.52 -0.28
N ASN A 426 -3.62 24.45 -0.86
CA ASN A 426 -4.14 23.32 -1.67
C ASN A 426 -4.31 21.98 -0.91
N VAL A 427 -4.26 21.97 0.42
CA VAL A 427 -4.68 20.86 1.27
C VAL A 427 -6.06 21.19 1.86
N VAL A 428 -7.01 20.27 1.72
CA VAL A 428 -8.34 20.34 2.35
C VAL A 428 -8.23 19.74 3.74
N CYS A 429 -8.60 20.54 4.74
CA CYS A 429 -8.56 20.23 6.16
C CYS A 429 -9.99 20.07 6.67
N ILE A 430 -10.35 18.86 7.08
CA ILE A 430 -11.72 18.48 7.47
C ILE A 430 -11.71 18.12 8.96
N ARG A 431 -12.59 18.72 9.76
CA ARG A 431 -12.57 18.61 11.23
C ARG A 431 -13.92 18.18 11.80
N TYR A 432 -13.88 17.19 12.69
CA TYR A 432 -15.02 16.77 13.52
C TYR A 432 -14.60 16.76 15.00
N LYS A 433 -15.35 17.46 15.88
CA LYS A 433 -15.06 17.56 17.33
C LYS A 433 -13.58 17.84 17.67
N GLY A 434 -12.94 18.75 16.93
CA GLY A 434 -11.51 19.07 17.08
C GLY A 434 -10.55 18.20 16.26
N GLU A 435 -10.90 16.93 16.02
CA GLU A 435 -10.07 15.97 15.27
C GLU A 435 -10.05 16.30 13.77
N MET A 436 -8.86 16.63 13.27
CA MET A 436 -8.63 17.04 11.89
C MET A 436 -8.02 15.89 11.07
N VAL A 437 -8.56 15.69 9.87
CA VAL A 437 -7.95 14.89 8.79
C VAL A 437 -7.61 15.81 7.62
N LYS A 438 -6.61 15.42 6.82
CA LYS A 438 -6.12 16.22 5.68
C LYS A 438 -6.11 15.38 4.40
N VAL A 439 -6.35 16.02 3.26
CA VAL A 439 -6.22 15.43 1.92
C VAL A 439 -5.88 16.54 0.91
N SER A 440 -5.06 16.27 -0.09
CA SER A 440 -4.78 17.26 -1.14
C SER A 440 -6.04 17.57 -1.97
N ARG A 441 -6.16 18.79 -2.48
CA ARG A 441 -7.31 19.27 -3.27
C ARG A 441 -7.63 18.38 -4.48
N ASN A 442 -6.62 17.83 -5.14
CA ASN A 442 -6.80 16.94 -6.28
C ASN A 442 -7.48 15.62 -5.86
N TYR A 443 -7.08 15.04 -4.73
CA TYR A 443 -7.70 13.81 -4.22
C TYR A 443 -9.05 14.08 -3.53
N PHE A 444 -9.28 15.26 -2.94
CA PHE A 444 -10.63 15.68 -2.54
C PHE A 444 -11.58 15.77 -3.74
N SER A 445 -11.10 16.33 -4.86
CA SER A 445 -11.85 16.39 -6.12
C SER A 445 -12.11 15.00 -6.71
N LYS A 446 -11.13 14.08 -6.64
CA LYS A 446 -11.30 12.66 -6.99
C LYS A 446 -12.40 12.01 -6.15
N LEU A 447 -12.39 12.20 -4.83
CA LEU A 447 -13.40 11.65 -3.93
C LEU A 447 -14.80 12.19 -4.24
N TRP A 448 -14.94 13.46 -4.63
CA TRP A 448 -16.22 14.01 -5.09
C TRP A 448 -16.74 13.32 -6.38
N LEU A 449 -15.87 13.13 -7.37
CA LEU A 449 -16.22 12.41 -8.60
C LEU A 449 -16.59 10.95 -8.33
N LEU A 450 -15.79 10.24 -7.52
CA LEU A 450 -16.06 8.87 -7.10
C LEU A 450 -17.39 8.76 -6.36
N TYR A 451 -17.68 9.68 -5.44
CA TYR A 451 -18.94 9.74 -4.70
C TYR A 451 -20.14 9.95 -5.63
N ARG A 452 -20.05 10.93 -6.55
CA ARG A 452 -21.09 11.19 -7.56
C ARG A 452 -21.35 10.01 -8.49
N TYR A 453 -20.33 9.20 -8.80
CA TYR A 453 -20.48 7.99 -9.62
C TYR A 453 -21.02 6.77 -8.84
N SER A 454 -20.97 6.77 -7.51
CA SER A 454 -21.10 5.53 -6.72
C SER A 454 -22.16 5.57 -5.62
N CYS A 455 -22.33 6.71 -4.94
CA CYS A 455 -23.34 6.94 -3.93
C CYS A 455 -24.71 7.14 -4.59
N ILE A 456 -25.75 6.50 -4.01
CA ILE A 456 -27.13 6.53 -4.54
C ILE A 456 -28.17 6.91 -3.48
N ASP A 457 -27.78 6.97 -2.21
CA ASP A 457 -28.67 7.28 -1.08
C ASP A 457 -28.65 8.76 -0.68
N ASP A 458 -27.77 9.57 -1.29
CA ASP A 458 -27.45 10.95 -0.89
C ASP A 458 -27.58 11.94 -2.05
N SER A 459 -28.79 12.09 -2.57
CA SER A 459 -29.12 12.86 -3.78
C SER A 459 -28.72 14.34 -3.73
N ALA A 460 -28.68 14.96 -2.54
CA ALA A 460 -28.27 16.34 -2.31
C ALA A 460 -26.79 16.49 -1.89
N PHE A 461 -26.03 15.39 -1.79
CA PHE A 461 -24.63 15.34 -1.36
C PHE A 461 -24.35 15.84 0.08
N GLU A 462 -25.38 15.99 0.90
CA GLU A 462 -25.31 16.52 2.28
C GLU A 462 -24.37 15.71 3.19
N ARG A 463 -24.26 14.39 2.97
CA ARG A 463 -23.42 13.49 3.78
C ARG A 463 -22.04 13.24 3.20
N PHE A 464 -21.66 13.94 2.10
CA PHE A 464 -20.34 13.83 1.48
C PHE A 464 -19.19 14.17 2.44
N LEU A 465 -19.19 15.34 3.07
CA LEU A 465 -18.12 15.77 4.00
C LEU A 465 -17.93 14.82 5.19
N PRO A 466 -18.97 14.42 5.96
CA PRO A 466 -18.81 13.47 7.06
C PRO A 466 -18.36 12.08 6.58
N ARG A 467 -18.82 11.59 5.41
CA ARG A 467 -18.33 10.32 4.83
C ARG A 467 -16.86 10.41 4.41
N VAL A 468 -16.40 11.53 3.87
CA VAL A 468 -14.98 11.78 3.58
C VAL A 468 -14.15 11.86 4.86
N TRP A 469 -14.66 12.48 5.94
CA TRP A 469 -13.97 12.47 7.23
C TRP A 469 -13.82 11.05 7.79
N CYS A 470 -14.89 10.24 7.77
CA CYS A 470 -14.86 8.84 8.16
C CYS A 470 -13.84 8.03 7.34
N LEU A 471 -13.85 8.17 6.01
CA LEU A 471 -12.91 7.52 5.09
C LEU A 471 -11.45 7.86 5.41
N LEU A 472 -11.11 9.14 5.51
CA LEU A 472 -9.74 9.58 5.78
C LEU A 472 -9.29 9.12 7.17
N ARG A 473 -10.16 9.20 8.18
CA ARG A 473 -9.87 8.72 9.54
C ARG A 473 -9.69 7.20 9.58
N ARG A 474 -10.47 6.44 8.81
CA ARG A 474 -10.36 4.98 8.68
C ARG A 474 -8.99 4.58 8.15
N TYR A 475 -8.55 5.16 7.03
CA TYR A 475 -7.23 4.87 6.45
C TYR A 475 -6.08 5.37 7.32
N GLN A 476 -6.23 6.52 8.00
CA GLN A 476 -5.28 6.97 9.01
C GLN A 476 -5.11 5.95 10.16
N MET A 477 -6.18 5.26 10.57
CA MET A 477 -6.07 4.24 11.64
C MET A 477 -5.57 2.88 11.15
N MET A 478 -5.84 2.53 9.89
CA MET A 478 -5.31 1.32 9.25
C MET A 478 -3.78 1.38 9.15
N PHE A 479 -3.24 2.49 8.62
CA PHE A 479 -1.79 2.69 8.51
C PHE A 479 -1.15 3.06 9.86
N GLY A 480 -1.84 3.88 10.65
CA GLY A 480 -1.33 4.43 11.90
C GLY A 480 -0.99 5.92 11.80
N VAL A 481 -0.48 6.48 12.90
CA VAL A 481 -0.25 7.93 13.06
C VAL A 481 1.24 8.29 13.16
N GLY A 482 2.13 7.31 13.13
CA GLY A 482 3.57 7.52 13.08
C GLY A 482 4.02 8.10 11.74
N LEU A 483 5.11 8.87 11.77
CA LEU A 483 5.77 9.34 10.56
C LEU A 483 6.32 8.11 9.78
N TYR A 484 5.85 7.93 8.54
CA TYR A 484 6.15 6.77 7.69
C TYR A 484 5.67 5.40 8.24
N GLU A 485 4.59 5.40 9.05
CA GLU A 485 3.82 4.19 9.37
C GLU A 485 2.94 3.82 8.15
N GLY A 486 2.87 2.53 7.80
CA GLY A 486 2.06 2.03 6.68
C GLY A 486 2.61 2.29 5.26
N THR A 487 3.61 3.16 5.07
CA THR A 487 4.14 3.51 3.73
C THR A 487 4.84 2.35 3.01
N GLY A 488 5.14 1.25 3.71
CA GLY A 488 5.74 0.03 3.17
C GLY A 488 4.75 -1.13 2.93
N LEU A 489 3.43 -0.92 3.06
CA LEU A 489 2.43 -2.00 2.93
C LEU A 489 1.97 -2.25 1.49
N GLN A 490 1.91 -1.19 0.66
CA GLN A 490 1.47 -1.24 -0.74
C GLN A 490 1.93 0.04 -1.46
N GLY A 491 2.37 -0.09 -2.72
CA GLY A 491 2.49 1.03 -3.67
C GLY A 491 1.54 0.82 -4.85
N SER A 492 1.13 1.88 -5.55
CA SER A 492 0.23 1.78 -6.72
C SER A 492 1.00 1.79 -8.03
N LEU A 493 0.50 1.15 -9.10
CA LEU A 493 1.20 1.16 -10.40
C LEU A 493 1.21 2.57 -11.02
N PRO A 494 2.22 2.93 -11.84
CA PRO A 494 2.24 4.20 -12.57
C PRO A 494 1.04 4.37 -13.52
N VAL A 495 0.66 5.61 -13.79
CA VAL A 495 -0.51 5.98 -14.63
C VAL A 495 -0.43 5.31 -16.02
N HIS A 496 0.70 5.46 -16.72
CA HIS A 496 0.94 4.87 -18.04
C HIS A 496 0.94 3.33 -18.06
N VAL A 497 1.14 2.67 -16.90
CA VAL A 497 1.01 1.21 -16.79
C VAL A 497 -0.46 0.81 -16.74
N PHE A 498 -1.31 1.54 -16.00
CA PHE A 498 -2.76 1.31 -16.01
C PHE A 498 -3.37 1.59 -17.41
N GLU A 499 -2.93 2.64 -18.10
CA GLU A 499 -3.31 2.92 -19.49
C GLU A 499 -2.96 1.76 -20.43
N ALA A 500 -1.76 1.18 -20.29
CA ALA A 500 -1.33 0.01 -21.06
C ALA A 500 -2.13 -1.25 -20.70
N LEU A 501 -2.35 -1.52 -19.40
CA LEU A 501 -3.17 -2.65 -18.93
C LEU A 501 -4.61 -2.58 -19.46
N HIS A 502 -5.20 -1.38 -19.48
CA HIS A 502 -6.52 -1.16 -20.07
C HIS A 502 -6.50 -1.40 -21.59
N ARG A 503 -5.61 -0.72 -22.33
CA ARG A 503 -5.53 -0.77 -23.79
C ARG A 503 -5.26 -2.18 -24.33
N LEU A 504 -4.33 -2.90 -23.71
CA LEU A 504 -3.78 -4.14 -24.24
C LEU A 504 -4.54 -5.39 -23.76
N PHE A 505 -4.93 -5.39 -22.49
CA PHE A 505 -5.53 -6.54 -21.80
C PHE A 505 -6.95 -6.28 -21.30
N GLY A 506 -7.55 -5.15 -21.67
CA GLY A 506 -8.92 -4.79 -21.31
C GLY A 506 -9.14 -4.61 -19.80
N VAL A 507 -8.09 -4.41 -19.01
CA VAL A 507 -8.23 -4.26 -17.55
C VAL A 507 -9.14 -3.08 -17.23
N SER A 508 -10.10 -3.26 -16.33
CA SER A 508 -11.04 -2.21 -15.95
C SER A 508 -11.26 -2.05 -14.45
N PHE A 509 -10.52 -2.81 -13.64
CA PHE A 509 -10.80 -3.02 -12.22
C PHE A 509 -9.52 -3.41 -11.45
N GLU A 510 -9.35 -2.86 -10.25
CA GLU A 510 -8.26 -3.19 -9.31
C GLU A 510 -8.77 -4.10 -8.18
N CYS A 511 -8.17 -5.28 -7.99
CA CYS A 511 -8.56 -6.21 -6.92
C CYS A 511 -8.15 -5.72 -5.52
N PHE A 512 -7.15 -4.83 -5.40
CA PHE A 512 -6.63 -4.35 -4.12
C PHE A 512 -6.33 -2.85 -4.17
N ALA A 513 -7.33 -2.02 -3.87
CA ALA A 513 -7.18 -0.57 -3.84
C ALA A 513 -7.97 0.07 -2.68
N SER A 514 -8.16 1.37 -2.79
CA SER A 514 -8.88 2.26 -1.89
C SER A 514 -9.42 3.44 -2.69
N PRO A 515 -10.43 4.19 -2.18
CA PRO A 515 -10.85 5.45 -2.80
C PRO A 515 -9.68 6.44 -3.01
N LEU A 516 -8.67 6.37 -2.12
CA LEU A 516 -7.49 7.22 -2.12
C LEU A 516 -6.49 6.84 -3.21
N ASN A 517 -6.26 5.53 -3.45
CA ASN A 517 -5.21 5.07 -4.38
C ASN A 517 -5.67 4.51 -5.74
N CYS A 518 -6.95 4.13 -5.91
CA CYS A 518 -7.45 3.52 -7.14
C CYS A 518 -7.23 4.37 -8.41
N TYR A 519 -6.97 3.69 -9.53
CA TYR A 519 -6.96 4.28 -10.86
C TYR A 519 -8.38 4.28 -11.47
N PHE A 520 -9.16 3.21 -11.33
CA PHE A 520 -10.50 3.10 -11.89
C PHE A 520 -11.60 3.53 -10.90
N ARG A 521 -12.82 3.84 -11.40
CA ARG A 521 -14.03 4.01 -10.55
C ARG A 521 -14.63 2.68 -10.03
N GLN A 522 -13.94 1.57 -10.24
CA GLN A 522 -14.36 0.24 -9.80
C GLN A 522 -13.16 -0.59 -9.32
N TYR A 523 -13.21 -1.02 -8.08
CA TYR A 523 -12.13 -1.71 -7.39
C TYR A 523 -12.69 -2.45 -6.17
N CYS A 524 -11.90 -3.36 -5.60
CA CYS A 524 -12.13 -3.93 -4.28
C CYS A 524 -11.22 -3.23 -3.25
N SER A 525 -11.71 -3.10 -2.01
CA SER A 525 -10.99 -2.47 -0.89
C SER A 525 -11.41 -3.06 0.45
N ALA A 526 -10.63 -2.80 1.50
CA ALA A 526 -10.82 -3.41 2.81
C ALA A 526 -12.14 -3.01 3.52
N PHE A 527 -12.67 -1.81 3.25
CA PHE A 527 -13.71 -1.20 4.09
C PHE A 527 -15.01 -0.97 3.31
N PRO A 528 -15.90 -1.98 3.20
CA PRO A 528 -17.13 -1.85 2.39
C PRO A 528 -18.05 -0.72 2.88
N ASP A 529 -18.02 -0.40 4.17
CA ASP A 529 -18.84 0.62 4.82
C ASP A 529 -18.40 2.05 4.49
N THR A 530 -17.10 2.36 4.54
CA THR A 530 -16.60 3.69 4.14
C THR A 530 -16.47 3.83 2.63
N ASP A 531 -16.01 2.77 1.95
CA ASP A 531 -15.50 2.89 0.58
C ASP A 531 -16.57 2.60 -0.48
N GLY A 532 -17.67 1.92 -0.12
CA GLY A 532 -18.77 1.61 -1.04
C GLY A 532 -19.42 2.87 -1.62
N TYR A 533 -19.48 3.96 -0.85
CA TYR A 533 -19.92 5.27 -1.31
C TYR A 533 -19.00 5.91 -2.35
N PHE A 534 -17.75 5.45 -2.46
CA PHE A 534 -16.73 5.98 -3.38
C PHE A 534 -16.29 4.95 -4.44
N GLY A 535 -17.07 3.86 -4.63
CA GLY A 535 -16.88 2.92 -5.74
C GLY A 535 -16.31 1.56 -5.36
N SER A 536 -16.01 1.29 -4.09
CA SER A 536 -15.56 -0.04 -3.69
C SER A 536 -16.64 -1.09 -3.88
N ARG A 537 -16.24 -2.29 -4.30
CA ARG A 537 -17.06 -3.51 -4.35
C ARG A 537 -16.94 -4.34 -3.06
N GLY A 538 -16.25 -3.85 -2.03
CA GLY A 538 -15.93 -4.57 -0.80
C GLY A 538 -14.60 -5.34 -0.90
N PRO A 539 -14.29 -6.23 0.06
CA PRO A 539 -13.04 -7.00 0.07
C PRO A 539 -12.94 -7.94 -1.13
N CYS A 540 -11.71 -8.16 -1.64
CA CYS A 540 -11.51 -9.00 -2.83
C CYS A 540 -12.03 -10.43 -2.63
N LEU A 541 -11.81 -11.04 -1.47
CA LEU A 541 -12.16 -12.44 -1.22
C LEU A 541 -13.68 -12.69 -1.22
N ASP A 542 -14.48 -11.64 -0.97
CA ASP A 542 -15.95 -11.63 -0.97
C ASP A 542 -16.55 -11.20 -2.33
N PHE A 543 -15.71 -10.88 -3.31
CA PHE A 543 -16.11 -10.43 -4.64
C PHE A 543 -15.93 -11.56 -5.66
N ALA A 544 -17.04 -12.12 -6.17
CA ALA A 544 -17.01 -13.27 -7.08
C ALA A 544 -17.39 -12.88 -8.54
N PRO A 545 -16.46 -12.34 -9.34
CA PRO A 545 -16.66 -12.09 -10.76
C PRO A 545 -16.68 -13.40 -11.57
N LEU A 546 -17.61 -13.49 -12.51
CA LEU A 546 -17.64 -14.54 -13.52
C LEU A 546 -16.85 -14.14 -14.78
N SER A 547 -16.90 -12.86 -15.16
CA SER A 547 -16.15 -12.31 -16.29
C SER A 547 -15.49 -10.99 -15.92
N GLY A 548 -14.43 -10.64 -16.64
CA GLY A 548 -13.75 -9.35 -16.57
C GLY A 548 -12.24 -9.49 -16.76
N SER A 549 -11.55 -8.36 -16.84
CA SER A 549 -10.09 -8.30 -16.80
C SER A 549 -9.64 -7.37 -15.68
N PHE A 550 -8.74 -7.86 -14.85
CA PHE A 550 -8.45 -7.36 -13.50
C PHE A 550 -6.94 -7.17 -13.31
N GLU A 551 -6.55 -6.08 -12.65
CA GLU A 551 -5.24 -5.93 -12.02
C GLU A 551 -5.32 -6.42 -10.57
N ALA A 552 -4.24 -7.02 -10.06
CA ALA A 552 -4.14 -7.40 -8.65
C ALA A 552 -2.72 -7.16 -8.10
N ASN A 553 -2.55 -6.04 -7.40
CA ASN A 553 -1.35 -5.70 -6.63
C ASN A 553 -1.65 -5.78 -5.12
N PRO A 554 -1.64 -6.98 -4.50
CA PRO A 554 -2.06 -7.15 -3.10
C PRO A 554 -1.07 -6.50 -2.11
N PRO A 555 -1.56 -6.02 -0.95
CA PRO A 555 -0.68 -5.54 0.10
C PRO A 555 0.13 -6.69 0.73
N PHE A 556 1.28 -6.37 1.30
CA PHE A 556 2.30 -7.34 1.68
C PHE A 556 1.96 -8.15 2.94
N CYS A 557 1.10 -9.17 2.78
CA CYS A 557 0.74 -10.19 3.76
C CYS A 557 0.68 -11.56 3.07
N GLU A 558 1.48 -12.52 3.50
CA GLU A 558 1.61 -13.84 2.86
C GLU A 558 0.28 -14.62 2.89
N GLU A 559 -0.41 -14.56 4.04
CA GLU A 559 -1.67 -15.24 4.30
C GLU A 559 -2.82 -14.70 3.42
N LEU A 560 -2.82 -13.38 3.15
CA LEU A 560 -3.76 -12.75 2.22
C LEU A 560 -3.42 -13.09 0.76
N MET A 561 -2.13 -13.11 0.40
CA MET A 561 -1.70 -13.47 -0.95
C MET A 561 -2.03 -14.94 -1.26
N ASP A 562 -1.84 -15.87 -0.33
CA ASP A 562 -2.22 -17.29 -0.56
C ASP A 562 -3.74 -17.46 -0.70
N ALA A 563 -4.53 -16.78 0.14
CA ALA A 563 -5.99 -16.75 0.04
C ALA A 563 -6.47 -16.13 -1.28
N MET A 564 -5.79 -15.10 -1.79
CA MET A 564 -6.03 -14.49 -3.10
C MET A 564 -5.81 -15.50 -4.23
N VAL A 565 -4.72 -16.28 -4.22
CA VAL A 565 -4.48 -17.33 -5.23
C VAL A 565 -5.58 -18.38 -5.18
N SER A 566 -5.91 -18.89 -3.99
CA SER A 566 -7.02 -19.82 -3.76
C SER A 566 -8.40 -19.27 -4.14
N HIS A 567 -8.56 -17.95 -4.23
CA HIS A 567 -9.77 -17.30 -4.67
C HIS A 567 -9.79 -17.15 -6.21
N PHE A 568 -8.72 -16.64 -6.83
CA PHE A 568 -8.62 -16.51 -8.29
C PHE A 568 -8.70 -17.87 -9.00
N GLU A 569 -8.01 -18.91 -8.51
CA GLU A 569 -8.05 -20.24 -9.13
C GLU A 569 -9.47 -20.82 -9.16
N ARG A 570 -10.25 -20.66 -8.08
CA ARG A 570 -11.66 -21.08 -8.03
C ARG A 570 -12.55 -20.31 -9.01
N LEU A 571 -12.32 -19.01 -9.20
CA LEU A 571 -13.10 -18.21 -10.15
C LEU A 571 -12.78 -18.58 -11.60
N LEU A 572 -11.50 -18.78 -11.90
CA LEU A 572 -11.00 -19.21 -13.21
C LEU A 572 -11.44 -20.65 -13.57
N GLU A 573 -11.62 -21.51 -12.56
CA GLU A 573 -12.14 -22.88 -12.71
C GLU A 573 -13.66 -22.96 -12.84
N SER A 574 -14.40 -22.12 -12.12
CA SER A 574 -15.87 -22.20 -12.07
C SER A 574 -16.60 -21.34 -13.11
N SER A 575 -15.89 -20.51 -13.89
CA SER A 575 -16.48 -19.66 -14.93
C SER A 575 -16.10 -20.07 -16.36
N PRO A 576 -17.09 -20.27 -17.25
CA PRO A 576 -16.88 -20.41 -18.69
C PRO A 576 -16.77 -19.07 -19.44
N GLU A 577 -16.94 -17.94 -18.75
CA GLU A 577 -16.85 -16.60 -19.35
C GLU A 577 -15.41 -16.07 -19.36
N PRO A 578 -15.03 -15.13 -20.26
CA PRO A 578 -13.68 -14.58 -20.30
C PRO A 578 -13.26 -13.92 -18.97
N LEU A 579 -12.24 -14.49 -18.32
CA LEU A 579 -11.77 -14.04 -17.01
C LEU A 579 -10.23 -14.01 -16.96
N SER A 580 -9.67 -12.88 -16.51
CA SER A 580 -8.23 -12.61 -16.53
C SER A 580 -7.80 -11.79 -15.31
N PHE A 581 -6.80 -12.29 -14.56
CA PHE A 581 -6.13 -11.56 -13.49
C PHE A 581 -4.65 -11.36 -13.85
N ILE A 582 -4.19 -10.11 -13.82
CA ILE A 582 -2.78 -9.75 -14.01
C ILE A 582 -2.24 -9.35 -12.62
N VAL A 583 -1.47 -10.24 -12.02
CA VAL A 583 -1.03 -10.14 -10.62
C VAL A 583 0.37 -9.55 -10.56
N PHE A 584 0.57 -8.50 -9.75
CA PHE A 584 1.85 -7.85 -9.50
C PHE A 584 2.26 -8.11 -8.05
N ILE A 585 3.36 -8.85 -7.84
CA ILE A 585 3.91 -9.10 -6.49
C ILE A 585 5.44 -8.99 -6.48
N PRO A 586 6.08 -8.64 -5.34
CA PRO A 586 7.53 -8.70 -5.21
C PRO A 586 8.06 -10.12 -5.49
N GLU A 587 9.15 -10.22 -6.25
CA GLU A 587 9.82 -11.49 -6.53
C GLU A 587 10.72 -11.92 -5.36
N TRP A 588 10.14 -12.05 -4.17
CA TRP A 588 10.83 -12.61 -3.01
C TRP A 588 11.10 -14.10 -3.27
N ARG A 589 12.39 -14.48 -3.28
CA ARG A 589 12.86 -15.87 -3.51
C ARG A 589 13.70 -16.45 -2.37
N GLU A 590 14.03 -15.67 -1.34
CA GLU A 590 14.87 -16.11 -0.22
C GLU A 590 14.21 -15.79 1.14
N PRO A 591 13.24 -16.60 1.61
CA PRO A 591 12.59 -17.72 0.92
C PRO A 591 11.50 -17.26 -0.07
N PRO A 592 11.05 -18.13 -1.00
CA PRO A 592 9.93 -17.81 -1.87
C PRO A 592 8.61 -17.90 -1.09
N THR A 593 7.70 -16.96 -1.31
CA THR A 593 6.37 -17.05 -0.69
C THR A 593 5.56 -18.21 -1.27
N PRO A 594 4.67 -18.86 -0.49
CA PRO A 594 3.75 -19.87 -1.00
C PRO A 594 2.89 -19.35 -2.16
N ALA A 595 2.43 -18.10 -2.07
CA ALA A 595 1.61 -17.46 -3.09
C ALA A 595 2.34 -17.29 -4.43
N LEU A 596 3.59 -16.79 -4.44
CA LEU A 596 4.40 -16.73 -5.66
C LEU A 596 4.58 -18.12 -6.26
N THR A 597 5.05 -19.08 -5.45
CA THR A 597 5.30 -20.46 -5.88
C THR A 597 4.06 -21.12 -6.50
N ARG A 598 2.88 -20.94 -5.89
CA ARG A 598 1.62 -21.45 -6.41
C ARG A 598 1.21 -20.78 -7.72
N MET A 599 1.34 -19.46 -7.85
CA MET A 599 1.04 -18.79 -9.12
C MET A 599 2.03 -19.17 -10.22
N GLU A 600 3.30 -19.39 -9.89
CA GLU A 600 4.31 -19.92 -10.83
C GLU A 600 3.95 -21.33 -11.35
N GLN A 601 3.24 -22.13 -10.55
CA GLN A 601 2.81 -23.50 -10.87
C GLN A 601 1.35 -23.61 -11.37
N SER A 602 0.55 -22.55 -11.27
CA SER A 602 -0.88 -22.61 -11.57
C SER A 602 -1.15 -22.93 -13.04
N ARG A 603 -2.07 -23.87 -13.30
CA ARG A 603 -2.50 -24.28 -14.65
C ARG A 603 -3.11 -23.14 -15.47
N PHE A 604 -3.51 -22.04 -14.83
CA PHE A 604 -4.04 -20.85 -15.48
C PHE A 604 -2.95 -19.83 -15.87
N LYS A 605 -1.68 -20.03 -15.50
CA LYS A 605 -0.57 -19.14 -15.85
C LYS A 605 -0.29 -19.19 -17.36
N ARG A 606 -0.54 -18.08 -18.06
CA ARG A 606 -0.31 -17.94 -19.50
C ARG A 606 1.00 -17.23 -19.84
N HIS A 607 1.45 -16.35 -18.94
CA HIS A 607 2.77 -15.71 -19.03
C HIS A 607 3.25 -15.24 -17.66
N GLN A 608 4.55 -15.00 -17.55
CA GLN A 608 5.21 -14.45 -16.38
C GLN A 608 6.34 -13.52 -16.85
N LEU A 609 6.21 -12.23 -16.52
CA LEU A 609 7.19 -11.19 -16.80
C LEU A 609 7.86 -10.77 -15.48
N ILE A 610 9.17 -10.53 -15.48
CA ILE A 610 9.88 -9.93 -14.35
C ILE A 610 10.23 -8.49 -14.70
N LEU A 611 9.88 -7.56 -13.83
CA LEU A 611 10.31 -6.15 -13.88
C LEU A 611 11.54 -6.01 -12.97
N PRO A 612 12.74 -5.69 -13.48
CA PRO A 612 13.95 -5.65 -12.66
C PRO A 612 13.92 -4.53 -11.61
N ALA A 613 14.54 -4.76 -10.45
CA ALA A 613 14.77 -3.74 -9.44
C ALA A 613 15.48 -2.51 -10.04
N PHE A 614 15.11 -1.30 -9.60
CA PHE A 614 15.61 0.00 -10.11
C PHE A 614 15.30 0.37 -11.57
N GLU A 615 14.77 -0.56 -12.37
CA GLU A 615 14.31 -0.32 -13.74
C GLU A 615 12.81 -0.01 -13.84
N HIS A 616 12.05 -0.16 -12.74
CA HIS A 616 10.63 0.20 -12.68
C HIS A 616 10.27 1.00 -11.41
N GLU A 617 9.08 1.59 -11.42
CA GLU A 617 8.58 2.52 -10.40
C GLU A 617 7.20 2.13 -9.88
N TYR A 618 6.90 2.60 -8.68
CA TYR A 618 5.56 2.64 -8.08
C TYR A 618 5.22 4.07 -7.67
N ARG A 619 3.93 4.35 -7.53
CA ARG A 619 3.38 5.53 -6.85
C ARG A 619 3.25 5.27 -5.35
N SER A 620 3.52 6.31 -4.56
CA SER A 620 3.41 6.31 -3.10
C SER A 620 2.01 5.96 -2.62
N GLY A 621 1.88 5.04 -1.64
CA GLY A 621 0.60 4.78 -0.96
C GLY A 621 0.01 6.04 -0.28
N SER A 622 0.87 7.01 0.07
CA SER A 622 0.47 8.31 0.62
C SER A 622 0.15 9.37 -0.44
N GLN A 623 -0.02 9.01 -1.72
CA GLN A 623 -0.28 9.94 -2.85
C GLN A 623 -1.46 10.91 -2.65
N HIS A 624 -2.37 10.61 -1.73
CA HIS A 624 -3.49 11.48 -1.39
C HIS A 624 -3.07 12.74 -0.59
N ILE A 625 -1.88 12.75 0.04
CA ILE A 625 -1.34 13.87 0.84
C ILE A 625 0.11 14.25 0.43
N CYS A 626 0.94 13.31 -0.05
CA CYS A 626 2.34 13.61 -0.37
C CYS A 626 2.48 14.57 -1.56
N LYS A 627 3.64 15.21 -1.67
CA LYS A 627 3.94 16.15 -2.76
C LYS A 627 4.23 15.42 -4.08
N LYS A 628 4.27 16.18 -5.18
CA LYS A 628 4.62 15.65 -6.51
C LYS A 628 6.02 15.03 -6.54
N GLU A 629 6.97 15.59 -5.80
CA GLU A 629 8.36 15.10 -5.69
C GLU A 629 8.47 13.82 -4.83
N GLU A 630 7.38 13.47 -4.13
CA GLU A 630 7.22 12.30 -3.25
C GLU A 630 6.23 11.29 -3.85
N MET A 631 5.75 11.54 -5.08
CA MET A 631 4.69 10.77 -5.73
C MET A 631 5.19 9.44 -6.30
N HIS A 632 6.38 9.44 -6.91
CA HIS A 632 7.01 8.27 -7.55
C HIS A 632 8.24 7.81 -6.77
N TYR A 633 8.48 6.49 -6.75
CA TYR A 633 9.72 5.91 -6.24
C TYR A 633 10.10 4.66 -7.04
N LYS A 634 11.41 4.42 -7.20
CA LYS A 634 11.93 3.22 -7.85
C LYS A 634 11.70 1.98 -6.98
N ALA A 635 11.27 0.89 -7.59
CA ALA A 635 11.10 -0.39 -6.92
C ALA A 635 12.46 -0.93 -6.44
N VAL A 636 12.55 -1.26 -5.14
CA VAL A 636 13.77 -1.79 -4.51
C VAL A 636 13.97 -3.30 -4.69
N HIS A 637 12.99 -3.98 -5.28
CA HIS A 637 13.03 -5.41 -5.64
C HIS A 637 12.54 -5.59 -7.08
N ASN A 638 12.78 -6.78 -7.62
CA ASN A 638 12.07 -7.24 -8.79
C ASN A 638 10.56 -7.38 -8.48
N THR A 639 9.71 -7.11 -9.47
CA THR A 639 8.28 -7.43 -9.41
C THR A 639 7.98 -8.53 -10.42
N ALA A 640 7.40 -9.63 -9.96
CA ALA A 640 6.84 -10.66 -10.81
C ALA A 640 5.42 -10.26 -11.24
N VAL A 641 5.18 -10.29 -12.55
CA VAL A 641 3.89 -9.97 -13.19
C VAL A 641 3.34 -11.24 -13.84
N LEU A 642 2.31 -11.82 -13.24
CA LEU A 642 1.79 -13.14 -13.61
C LEU A 642 0.39 -13.02 -14.24
N PHE A 643 0.23 -13.61 -15.42
CA PHE A 643 -1.03 -13.57 -16.18
C PHE A 643 -1.81 -14.86 -15.94
N LEU A 644 -2.82 -14.81 -15.05
CA LEU A 644 -3.69 -15.93 -14.71
C LEU A 644 -5.03 -15.80 -15.45
N GLN A 645 -5.29 -16.69 -16.41
CA GLN A 645 -6.45 -16.58 -17.31
C GLN A 645 -7.08 -17.95 -17.57
N ASN A 646 -8.41 -18.02 -17.63
CA ASN A 646 -9.12 -19.19 -18.16
C ASN A 646 -9.04 -19.18 -19.70
N ASP A 647 -9.39 -20.27 -20.38
CA ASP A 647 -9.17 -20.35 -21.85
C ASP A 647 -9.93 -19.27 -22.64
N PRO A 648 -11.19 -18.90 -22.29
CA PRO A 648 -11.88 -17.76 -22.91
C PRO A 648 -11.24 -16.40 -22.60
N GLY A 649 -10.68 -16.23 -21.38
CA GLY A 649 -9.92 -15.05 -20.99
C GLY A 649 -8.61 -14.91 -21.77
N PHE A 650 -7.88 -16.02 -21.95
CA PHE A 650 -6.68 -16.10 -22.77
C PHE A 650 -6.99 -15.83 -24.24
N ALA A 651 -8.04 -16.45 -24.81
CA ALA A 651 -8.44 -16.22 -26.20
C ALA A 651 -8.75 -14.73 -26.52
N LYS A 652 -9.19 -13.95 -25.53
CA LYS A 652 -9.53 -12.53 -25.66
C LYS A 652 -8.36 -11.59 -25.33
N TRP A 653 -7.62 -11.89 -24.26
CA TRP A 653 -6.62 -11.03 -23.64
C TRP A 653 -5.25 -11.70 -23.51
N ALA A 654 -4.90 -12.58 -24.45
CA ALA A 654 -3.61 -13.26 -24.49
C ALA A 654 -2.42 -12.31 -24.28
N PRO A 655 -1.44 -12.65 -23.42
CA PRO A 655 -0.12 -12.03 -23.36
C PRO A 655 0.71 -12.42 -24.60
N THR A 656 0.37 -11.82 -25.74
CA THR A 656 1.16 -11.96 -26.98
C THR A 656 2.46 -11.15 -26.89
N PRO A 657 3.52 -11.50 -27.66
CA PRO A 657 4.81 -10.81 -27.58
C PRO A 657 4.72 -9.30 -27.78
N GLU A 658 3.83 -8.84 -28.65
CA GLU A 658 3.63 -7.43 -29.00
C GLU A 658 3.01 -6.66 -27.83
N ARG A 659 1.96 -7.24 -27.21
CA ARG A 659 1.32 -6.67 -26.01
C ARG A 659 2.27 -6.64 -24.81
N LEU A 660 3.09 -7.68 -24.64
CA LEU A 660 4.11 -7.74 -23.59
C LEU A 660 5.22 -6.71 -23.82
N GLN A 661 5.62 -6.48 -25.08
CA GLN A 661 6.58 -5.45 -25.46
C GLN A 661 6.03 -4.04 -25.20
N GLU A 662 4.76 -3.77 -25.53
CA GLU A 662 4.12 -2.48 -25.21
C GLU A 662 4.00 -2.25 -23.70
N LEU A 663 3.61 -3.26 -22.91
CA LEU A 663 3.54 -3.15 -21.45
C LEU A 663 4.93 -2.86 -20.85
N SER A 664 5.96 -3.56 -21.33
CA SER A 664 7.36 -3.34 -20.92
C SER A 664 7.87 -1.96 -21.36
N ALA A 665 7.42 -1.45 -22.50
CA ALA A 665 7.74 -0.11 -22.98
C ALA A 665 7.07 1.00 -22.16
N ALA A 666 5.90 0.75 -21.56
CA ALA A 666 5.21 1.73 -20.72
C ALA A 666 6.07 2.16 -19.52
N TYR A 667 6.63 1.20 -18.77
CA TYR A 667 7.53 1.48 -17.63
C TYR A 667 8.75 2.35 -18.01
N ARG A 668 9.26 2.20 -19.24
CA ARG A 668 10.40 2.99 -19.74
C ARG A 668 10.06 4.46 -20.03
N GLN A 669 8.78 4.84 -20.06
CA GLN A 669 8.37 6.22 -20.34
C GLN A 669 8.54 7.15 -19.13
N SER A 670 8.51 6.63 -17.89
CA SER A 670 8.68 7.43 -16.67
C SER A 670 10.00 8.23 -16.69
N GLY A 671 11.10 7.57 -17.07
CA GLY A 671 12.45 8.12 -17.09
C GLY A 671 12.75 9.21 -18.15
N ARG A 672 11.74 9.72 -18.88
CA ARG A 672 11.90 10.79 -19.87
C ARG A 672 11.17 12.10 -19.54
N SER A 673 10.45 12.15 -18.42
CA SER A 673 9.58 13.29 -18.07
C SER A 673 10.25 14.43 -17.30
N HIS A 674 11.49 14.25 -16.84
CA HIS A 674 12.21 15.22 -15.99
C HIS A 674 13.20 16.15 -16.72
N SER A 675 13.41 16.03 -18.03
CA SER A 675 14.18 17.00 -18.80
C SER A 675 13.33 18.22 -19.17
N SER A 676 13.59 19.36 -18.51
CA SER A 676 12.81 20.58 -18.67
C SER A 676 13.05 21.29 -20.02
N GLY A 677 12.18 21.04 -20.99
CA GLY A 677 11.77 22.02 -22.00
C GLY A 677 12.62 22.13 -23.28
N SER A 678 11.95 21.93 -24.41
CA SER A 678 11.87 22.99 -25.43
C SER A 678 10.58 22.81 -26.23
N SER A 679 9.88 23.92 -26.49
CA SER A 679 8.63 23.94 -27.24
C SER A 679 8.91 24.06 -28.74
N SER A 680 8.65 22.99 -29.50
CA SER A 680 8.68 23.01 -30.97
C SER A 680 7.47 23.74 -31.56
N SER A 681 7.44 25.06 -31.42
CA SER A 681 6.49 25.94 -32.11
C SER A 681 6.62 25.78 -33.63
N SER A 682 5.49 25.54 -34.32
CA SER A 682 5.47 25.33 -35.78
C SER A 682 5.93 26.56 -36.56
N SER A 683 7.09 26.47 -37.21
CA SER A 683 7.61 27.48 -38.12
C SER A 683 6.96 27.40 -39.50
N SER A 684 5.97 28.25 -39.76
CA SER A 684 5.44 28.49 -41.11
C SER A 684 6.38 29.40 -41.90
N GLU A 685 6.81 28.98 -43.09
CA GLU A 685 7.70 29.78 -43.94
C GLU A 685 7.02 31.05 -44.48
N ALA A 686 7.70 32.19 -44.38
CA ALA A 686 7.38 33.41 -45.12
C ALA A 686 8.69 34.10 -45.55
N LYS A 687 8.82 34.44 -46.83
CA LYS A 687 10.06 34.98 -47.41
C LYS A 687 10.10 36.51 -47.33
N ASP A 688 11.00 37.01 -46.48
CA ASP A 688 12.07 37.96 -46.83
C ASP A 688 11.83 38.89 -48.05
N ARG A 689 11.67 40.21 -47.82
CA ARG A 689 12.66 41.24 -48.27
C ARG A 689 12.37 42.72 -47.96
N ASP A 690 13.40 43.38 -47.43
CA ASP A 690 14.00 44.67 -47.86
C ASP A 690 13.61 46.06 -47.26
N SER A 691 14.66 46.91 -47.21
CA SER A 691 14.79 48.40 -47.19
C SER A 691 13.97 49.33 -46.26
N GLY A 692 14.47 49.49 -45.02
CA GLY A 692 15.13 50.72 -44.52
C GLY A 692 14.45 52.11 -44.54
N ARG A 693 14.53 52.83 -43.39
CA ARG A 693 14.59 54.31 -43.34
C ARG A 693 15.19 54.86 -42.03
N GLU A 694 15.65 56.11 -42.07
CA GLU A 694 16.38 56.82 -41.01
C GLU A 694 15.47 57.45 -39.94
N GLN A 695 16.04 57.77 -38.77
CA GLN A 695 15.53 58.82 -37.87
C GLN A 695 16.68 59.67 -37.33
N GLY A 696 16.44 60.98 -37.18
CA GLY A 696 17.43 61.98 -36.77
C GLY A 696 17.52 62.23 -35.25
N PRO A 697 18.48 63.05 -34.79
CA PRO A 697 18.88 63.12 -33.39
C PRO A 697 18.23 64.24 -32.57
N SER A 698 18.45 64.22 -31.25
CA SER A 698 18.32 65.37 -30.35
C SER A 698 19.35 65.30 -29.21
N ARG A 699 19.63 66.44 -28.57
CA ARG A 699 20.90 66.69 -27.84
C ARG A 699 20.85 66.48 -26.32
N GLU A 700 22.01 66.06 -25.83
CA GLU A 700 22.71 66.41 -24.58
C GLU A 700 22.48 67.86 -24.04
N PRO A 701 22.75 68.15 -22.74
CA PRO A 701 24.14 68.14 -22.23
C PRO A 701 24.42 67.65 -20.77
N HIS A 702 25.70 67.38 -20.54
CA HIS A 702 26.49 67.34 -19.28
C HIS A 702 26.41 68.65 -18.45
N PRO A 703 26.99 68.78 -17.22
CA PRO A 703 28.03 67.96 -16.54
C PRO A 703 27.63 67.45 -15.13
N THR A 704 28.46 66.77 -14.34
CA THR A 704 29.93 66.59 -14.33
C THR A 704 30.32 65.18 -13.90
#